data_AF-A0A9P4WHR4-F1
#
_entry.id   AF-A0A9P4WHR4-F1
#
_cell.length_a   1.000
_cell.length_b   1.000
_cell.length_c   1.000
_cell.angle_alpha   90.00
_cell.angle_beta   90.00
_cell.angle_gamma   90.00
#
_symmetry.space_group_name_H-M   'P 1'
#
loop_
_entity.id
_entity.type
_entity.pdbx_description
1 polymer ?
#
loop_
_entity_poly.entity_id
_entity_poly.type
_entity_poly.pdbx_seq_one_letter_code
_entity_poly.pdbx_strand_id
1 'polypeptide(L)'
;MSNEITDEFAVIREDYAAPKYTIVLAHGLLGFSELRLAGQFLPGLKYWRGITEALSAKGIEVIVATVPPSGSVEARATKLVESIAAKARGKEVNIIAHSMGGLDSRYMISQLKPTDFKIKSLTTIATPHRGSSFADYMFETIGPRRVKRIYNVIEYFGFETGAFSQLTLKYMRESFNPRTPDIEDVRYFSYGASLEPERWSVFAPSHAIVKREEGINDGLVSVTSSQWGDYKGTLIGVSHLDLINWTNRMKWWFWSLTGKKRNFNAIALYLDICDKQRPVLEVHKVLYKTQVVWPANMTQDDLLTNNKTGFTMQAGNFEYPFQFKIPLNTSCHAQQATAPLSNISFANTIPEFAKTPTQHIKSTLPPSLTGFPGEAEIRYFVKVTVNRPSLFKENPRAIANFTMLPIEPPRPERQDGEAYARRQHQFLENAPSVAAGKKPGLFDRKSSTSVPTSPTSSGPPPRVSLDARLPNPAILTANQDMPLRVLMKNMSPRTKNVYLQMLQIELIGYTKVRAHEVARTESNSWILCSFSNMAIPLGAPTDAVETEVPINPEYWSDKPIPNTVPPTFQTCNLSRFYELEVRVGIGYGSYKQGEDQLVVLPLRLPVKVYSGIAPPKALLESALTGEAGKTANLGVPPPAQGPHMPSMPTHTGFGGPSTSPNATHRPQSESFEAPPPTYEEAVGQDLPPINGYRGTYQPPPVPEGAPRFSDEKRR
;
A
#
# COMPACT_ATOMS: atom_id res chain seq x y z
N MET A 1 0.77 -7.09 -15.02
CA MET A 1 -0.04 -8.30 -14.85
C MET A 1 -1.33 -7.86 -14.17
N SER A 2 -2.47 -7.97 -14.85
CA SER A 2 -3.78 -7.66 -14.26
C SER A 2 -4.12 -8.71 -13.20
N ASN A 3 -4.59 -8.30 -12.01
CA ASN A 3 -5.12 -9.22 -11.01
C ASN A 3 -6.36 -9.95 -11.59
N GLU A 4 -6.19 -11.21 -11.99
CA GLU A 4 -7.28 -12.08 -12.42
C GLU A 4 -7.88 -12.81 -11.21
N ILE A 5 -9.22 -12.86 -11.15
CA ILE A 5 -9.97 -13.47 -10.05
C ILE A 5 -10.81 -14.61 -10.64
N THR A 6 -10.44 -15.85 -10.35
CA THR A 6 -11.03 -17.05 -10.97
C THR A 6 -12.02 -17.80 -10.10
N ASP A 7 -11.76 -17.87 -8.80
CA ASP A 7 -12.47 -18.76 -7.86
C ASP A 7 -12.59 -18.20 -6.44
N GLU A 8 -12.01 -17.03 -6.16
CA GLU A 8 -12.06 -16.35 -4.85
C GLU A 8 -13.50 -16.16 -4.34
N PHE A 9 -14.44 -15.90 -5.26
CA PHE A 9 -15.86 -15.73 -4.94
C PHE A 9 -16.72 -16.92 -5.35
N ALA A 10 -16.15 -18.12 -5.49
CA ALA A 10 -16.91 -19.33 -5.82
C ALA A 10 -17.84 -19.77 -4.67
N VAL A 11 -17.43 -19.51 -3.42
CA VAL A 11 -18.08 -19.98 -2.20
C VAL A 11 -18.30 -18.83 -1.22
N ILE A 12 -19.44 -18.84 -0.53
CA ILE A 12 -19.74 -17.89 0.56
C ILE A 12 -18.98 -18.35 1.81
N ARG A 13 -18.16 -17.49 2.40
CA ARG A 13 -17.43 -17.77 3.65
C ARG A 13 -18.40 -17.90 4.83
N GLU A 14 -17.97 -18.61 5.87
CA GLU A 14 -18.80 -18.80 7.08
C GLU A 14 -19.08 -17.45 7.77
N ASP A 15 -18.04 -16.63 7.90
CA ASP A 15 -18.06 -15.34 8.59
C ASP A 15 -17.79 -14.15 7.65
N TYR A 16 -18.60 -13.11 7.81
CA TYR A 16 -18.40 -11.78 7.24
C TYR A 16 -18.67 -10.74 8.35
N ALA A 17 -17.86 -9.70 8.43
CA ALA A 17 -18.04 -8.61 9.38
C ALA A 17 -18.83 -7.46 8.74
N ALA A 18 -19.88 -7.01 9.42
CA ALA A 18 -20.68 -5.89 8.95
C ALA A 18 -19.84 -4.59 8.85
N PRO A 19 -20.02 -3.79 7.78
CA PRO A 19 -19.30 -2.54 7.61
C PRO A 19 -19.79 -1.49 8.62
N LYS A 20 -18.92 -0.51 8.92
CA LYS A 20 -19.27 0.63 9.79
C LYS A 20 -20.33 1.54 9.15
N TYR A 21 -20.28 1.71 7.84
CA TYR A 21 -21.11 2.66 7.10
C TYR A 21 -22.20 1.92 6.33
N THR A 22 -23.37 2.56 6.19
CA THR A 22 -24.51 2.00 5.48
C THR A 22 -24.17 1.76 4.01
N ILE A 23 -24.57 0.61 3.47
CA ILE A 23 -24.30 0.26 2.06
C ILE A 23 -25.42 0.82 1.18
N VAL A 24 -25.05 1.51 0.10
CA VAL A 24 -25.98 1.94 -0.94
C VAL A 24 -25.75 1.11 -2.20
N LEU A 25 -26.78 0.48 -2.72
CA LEU A 25 -26.73 -0.24 -3.98
C LEU A 25 -27.31 0.61 -5.12
N ALA A 26 -26.48 1.00 -6.08
CA ALA A 26 -26.85 1.84 -7.23
C ALA A 26 -26.88 1.01 -8.53
N HIS A 27 -28.07 0.88 -9.13
CA HIS A 27 -28.29 0.05 -10.31
C HIS A 27 -27.96 0.77 -11.64
N GLY A 28 -27.66 0.00 -12.69
CA GLY A 28 -27.38 0.49 -14.03
C GLY A 28 -28.61 0.76 -14.90
N LEU A 29 -28.36 0.80 -16.22
CA LEU A 29 -29.37 0.95 -17.28
C LEU A 29 -30.39 -0.20 -17.20
N LEU A 30 -31.68 0.10 -17.42
CA LEU A 30 -32.83 -0.80 -17.27
C LEU A 30 -33.06 -1.37 -15.85
N GLY A 31 -32.42 -0.81 -14.83
CA GLY A 31 -32.69 -1.26 -13.47
C GLY A 31 -34.08 -0.85 -12.98
N PHE A 32 -34.89 -1.85 -12.64
CA PHE A 32 -36.13 -1.70 -11.89
C PHE A 32 -35.89 -2.14 -10.44
N SER A 33 -36.38 -1.37 -9.47
CA SER A 33 -36.32 -1.79 -8.06
C SER A 33 -37.16 -3.05 -7.82
N GLU A 34 -38.31 -3.16 -8.51
CA GLU A 34 -39.20 -4.33 -8.51
C GLU A 34 -40.08 -4.32 -9.79
N LEU A 35 -39.99 -5.36 -10.63
CA LEU A 35 -40.87 -5.51 -11.80
C LEU A 35 -41.91 -6.61 -11.52
N ARG A 36 -43.19 -6.24 -11.43
CA ARG A 36 -44.32 -7.17 -11.25
C ARG A 36 -44.95 -7.49 -12.60
N LEU A 37 -44.46 -8.52 -13.27
CA LEU A 37 -44.90 -8.89 -14.63
C LEU A 37 -46.32 -9.49 -14.72
N ALA A 38 -46.96 -9.92 -13.62
CA ALA A 38 -48.21 -10.67 -13.68
C ALA A 38 -49.11 -10.49 -12.44
N GLY A 39 -49.51 -9.25 -12.14
CA GLY A 39 -50.46 -8.93 -11.06
C GLY A 39 -49.97 -9.29 -9.65
N GLN A 40 -50.83 -9.13 -8.63
CA GLN A 40 -50.50 -9.34 -7.20
C GLN A 40 -50.09 -10.77 -6.81
N PHE A 41 -50.06 -11.73 -7.75
CA PHE A 41 -49.91 -13.16 -7.45
C PHE A 41 -48.50 -13.74 -7.63
N LEU A 42 -47.52 -12.98 -8.16
CA LEU A 42 -46.13 -13.42 -8.29
C LEU A 42 -45.15 -12.42 -7.63
N PRO A 43 -44.11 -12.89 -6.91
CA PRO A 43 -43.12 -12.01 -6.28
C PRO A 43 -42.37 -11.19 -7.33
N GLY A 44 -42.28 -9.88 -7.12
CA GLY A 44 -41.65 -8.96 -8.06
C GLY A 44 -40.18 -9.28 -8.31
N LEU A 45 -39.74 -9.14 -9.56
CA LEU A 45 -38.34 -9.34 -9.95
C LEU A 45 -37.50 -8.18 -9.43
N LYS A 46 -36.45 -8.48 -8.64
CA LYS A 46 -35.50 -7.48 -8.13
C LYS A 46 -34.25 -7.40 -9.01
N TYR A 47 -33.68 -6.21 -9.15
CA TYR A 47 -32.39 -6.01 -9.82
C TYR A 47 -31.26 -6.79 -9.11
N TRP A 48 -31.16 -6.61 -7.79
CA TRP A 48 -30.19 -7.26 -6.92
C TRP A 48 -30.70 -8.61 -6.38
N ARG A 49 -30.76 -9.65 -7.22
CA ARG A 49 -31.40 -10.92 -6.82
C ARG A 49 -30.68 -11.60 -5.66
N GLY A 50 -31.29 -11.72 -4.49
CA GLY A 50 -30.73 -12.43 -3.32
C GLY A 50 -29.56 -11.73 -2.65
N ILE A 51 -28.96 -10.70 -3.28
CA ILE A 51 -27.85 -9.92 -2.73
C ILE A 51 -28.35 -9.09 -1.55
N THR A 52 -29.47 -8.37 -1.72
CA THR A 52 -30.05 -7.53 -0.66
C THR A 52 -30.41 -8.33 0.58
N GLU A 53 -30.99 -9.51 0.38
CA GLU A 53 -31.40 -10.44 1.43
C GLU A 53 -30.18 -11.02 2.14
N ALA A 54 -29.15 -11.44 1.41
CA ALA A 54 -27.94 -11.99 1.99
C ALA A 54 -27.14 -10.97 2.80
N LEU A 55 -27.02 -9.73 2.31
CA LEU A 55 -26.40 -8.64 3.07
C LEU A 55 -27.19 -8.36 4.36
N SER A 56 -28.51 -8.22 4.26
CA SER A 56 -29.37 -7.96 5.42
C SER A 56 -29.32 -9.11 6.45
N ALA A 57 -29.25 -10.36 5.99
CA ALA A 57 -29.14 -11.55 6.86
C ALA A 57 -27.81 -11.58 7.65
N LYS A 58 -26.77 -10.89 7.18
CA LYS A 58 -25.50 -10.69 7.88
C LYS A 58 -25.45 -9.40 8.70
N GLY A 59 -26.61 -8.76 8.93
CA GLY A 59 -26.73 -7.54 9.73
C GLY A 59 -26.23 -6.28 9.04
N ILE A 60 -26.03 -6.31 7.71
CA ILE A 60 -25.56 -5.17 6.94
C ILE A 60 -26.76 -4.28 6.61
N GLU A 61 -26.70 -3.00 6.97
CA GLU A 61 -27.72 -2.03 6.59
C GLU A 61 -27.57 -1.66 5.11
N VAL A 62 -28.63 -1.92 4.32
CA VAL A 62 -28.61 -1.72 2.86
C VAL A 62 -29.71 -0.76 2.41
N ILE A 63 -29.32 0.26 1.67
CA ILE A 63 -30.18 1.19 0.94
C ILE A 63 -30.12 0.82 -0.54
N VAL A 64 -31.23 0.33 -1.08
CA VAL A 64 -31.37 0.16 -2.54
C VAL A 64 -31.83 1.49 -3.13
N ALA A 65 -30.96 2.15 -3.90
CA ALA A 65 -31.30 3.40 -4.58
C ALA A 65 -32.16 3.12 -5.82
N THR A 66 -33.00 4.07 -6.19
CA THR A 66 -33.90 3.96 -7.34
C THR A 66 -33.74 5.19 -8.23
N VAL A 67 -33.43 4.95 -9.50
CA VAL A 67 -33.23 6.00 -10.51
C VAL A 67 -34.01 5.66 -11.79
N PRO A 68 -34.31 6.64 -12.67
CA PRO A 68 -35.01 6.39 -13.93
C PRO A 68 -34.28 5.34 -14.80
N PRO A 69 -34.99 4.35 -15.37
CA PRO A 69 -34.36 3.20 -16.03
C PRO A 69 -33.57 3.54 -17.30
N SER A 70 -33.93 4.63 -18.01
CA SER A 70 -33.36 5.04 -19.30
C SER A 70 -32.95 6.52 -19.38
N GLY A 71 -32.84 7.22 -18.24
CA GLY A 71 -32.48 8.65 -18.21
C GLY A 71 -31.01 8.94 -18.50
N SER A 72 -30.68 10.21 -18.75
CA SER A 72 -29.28 10.68 -18.81
C SER A 72 -28.57 10.50 -17.46
N VAL A 73 -27.24 10.43 -17.48
CA VAL A 73 -26.42 10.32 -16.26
C VAL A 73 -26.73 11.47 -15.29
N GLU A 74 -26.93 12.69 -15.79
CA GLU A 74 -27.27 13.86 -14.98
C GLU A 74 -28.63 13.73 -14.28
N ALA A 75 -29.66 13.30 -15.02
CA ALA A 75 -31.01 13.12 -14.47
C ALA A 75 -31.04 11.96 -13.46
N ARG A 76 -30.34 10.87 -13.78
CA ARG A 76 -30.21 9.70 -12.89
C ARG A 76 -29.44 10.03 -11.63
N ALA A 77 -28.33 10.76 -11.72
CA ALA A 77 -27.56 11.21 -10.56
C ALA A 77 -28.38 12.13 -9.65
N THR A 78 -29.22 13.00 -10.20
CA THR A 78 -30.12 13.85 -9.41
C THR A 78 -31.11 13.01 -8.60
N LYS A 79 -31.74 12.00 -9.23
CA LYS A 79 -32.62 11.06 -8.52
C LYS A 79 -31.88 10.14 -7.55
N LEU A 80 -30.60 9.83 -7.82
CA LEU A 80 -29.76 9.08 -6.92
C LEU A 80 -29.56 9.84 -5.60
N VAL A 81 -29.29 11.15 -5.65
CA VAL A 81 -29.22 12.02 -4.46
C VAL A 81 -30.51 11.95 -3.66
N GLU A 82 -31.65 12.20 -4.31
CA GLU A 82 -32.97 12.19 -3.64
C GLU A 82 -33.25 10.84 -2.96
N SER A 83 -32.96 9.73 -3.67
CA SER A 83 -33.18 8.37 -3.17
C SER A 83 -32.33 8.04 -1.95
N ILE A 84 -31.06 8.45 -1.96
CA ILE A 84 -30.14 8.22 -0.84
C ILE A 84 -30.50 9.13 0.34
N ALA A 85 -30.70 10.43 0.11
CA ALA A 85 -31.02 11.39 1.17
C ALA A 85 -32.26 10.97 1.98
N ALA A 86 -33.32 10.52 1.29
CA ALA A 86 -34.56 10.07 1.93
C ALA A 86 -34.36 8.84 2.85
N LYS A 87 -33.39 7.97 2.54
CA LYS A 87 -33.19 6.69 3.24
C LYS A 87 -32.01 6.71 4.21
N ALA A 88 -30.95 7.45 3.91
CA ALA A 88 -29.73 7.54 4.70
C ALA A 88 -29.90 8.40 5.96
N ARG A 89 -30.81 9.38 5.95
CA ARG A 89 -31.13 10.23 7.12
C ARG A 89 -29.88 10.83 7.78
N GLY A 90 -28.94 11.37 7.00
CA GLY A 90 -27.69 11.96 7.51
C GLY A 90 -26.53 11.00 7.77
N LYS A 91 -26.71 9.68 7.57
CA LYS A 91 -25.64 8.70 7.79
C LYS A 91 -24.50 8.82 6.79
N GLU A 92 -23.33 8.32 7.19
CA GLU A 92 -22.19 8.10 6.29
C GLU A 92 -22.42 6.79 5.50
N VAL A 93 -22.15 6.81 4.19
CA VAL A 93 -22.50 5.73 3.26
C VAL A 93 -21.34 5.25 2.40
N ASN A 94 -21.33 3.96 2.07
CA ASN A 94 -20.49 3.36 1.04
C ASN A 94 -21.37 2.94 -0.15
N ILE A 95 -21.04 3.38 -1.36
CA ILE A 95 -21.83 3.08 -2.56
C ILE A 95 -21.20 1.89 -3.30
N ILE A 96 -22.01 0.89 -3.63
CA ILE A 96 -21.67 -0.19 -4.56
C ILE A 96 -22.55 -0.01 -5.80
N ALA A 97 -21.91 0.23 -6.94
CA ALA A 97 -22.59 0.62 -8.15
C ALA A 97 -22.29 -0.34 -9.30
N HIS A 98 -23.31 -0.78 -10.02
CA HIS A 98 -23.17 -1.67 -11.16
C HIS A 98 -23.43 -0.93 -12.48
N SER A 99 -22.61 -1.21 -13.50
CA SER A 99 -22.81 -0.71 -14.87
C SER A 99 -22.97 0.82 -14.89
N MET A 100 -23.99 1.36 -15.56
CA MET A 100 -24.25 2.81 -15.61
C MET A 100 -24.42 3.48 -14.22
N GLY A 101 -24.79 2.72 -13.18
CA GLY A 101 -24.91 3.25 -11.82
C GLY A 101 -23.59 3.82 -11.28
N GLY A 102 -22.45 3.30 -11.74
CA GLY A 102 -21.14 3.84 -11.38
C GLY A 102 -20.88 5.23 -11.99
N LEU A 103 -21.42 5.50 -13.18
CA LEU A 103 -21.37 6.82 -13.81
C LEU A 103 -22.28 7.80 -13.08
N ASP A 104 -23.51 7.39 -12.75
CA ASP A 104 -24.45 8.20 -11.96
C ASP A 104 -23.81 8.61 -10.62
N SER A 105 -23.16 7.65 -9.96
CA SER A 105 -22.49 7.87 -8.68
C SER A 105 -21.30 8.83 -8.82
N ARG A 106 -20.45 8.67 -9.83
CA ARG A 106 -19.33 9.59 -10.09
C ARG A 106 -19.81 11.01 -10.41
N TYR A 107 -20.86 11.15 -11.20
CA TYR A 107 -21.46 12.45 -11.50
C TYR A 107 -22.03 13.10 -10.23
N MET A 108 -22.79 12.34 -9.44
CA MET A 108 -23.32 12.79 -8.16
C MET A 108 -22.21 13.29 -7.23
N ILE A 109 -21.15 12.50 -7.05
CA ILE A 109 -20.04 12.83 -6.13
C ILE A 109 -19.30 14.09 -6.62
N SER A 110 -18.98 14.17 -7.90
CA SER A 110 -18.09 15.21 -8.42
C SER A 110 -18.81 16.52 -8.76
N GLN A 111 -20.03 16.43 -9.30
CA GLN A 111 -20.79 17.59 -9.81
C GLN A 111 -21.89 18.05 -8.87
N LEU A 112 -22.66 17.13 -8.28
CA LEU A 112 -23.78 17.49 -7.40
C LEU A 112 -23.36 17.74 -5.96
N LYS A 113 -22.32 17.04 -5.48
CA LYS A 113 -21.71 17.20 -4.14
C LYS A 113 -22.77 17.30 -3.02
N PRO A 114 -23.64 16.27 -2.85
CA PRO A 114 -24.72 16.31 -1.87
C PRO A 114 -24.18 16.48 -0.44
N THR A 115 -24.90 17.24 0.39
CA THR A 115 -24.54 17.52 1.79
C THR A 115 -25.43 16.79 2.80
N ASP A 116 -26.56 16.22 2.37
CA ASP A 116 -27.52 15.53 3.24
C ASP A 116 -27.02 14.18 3.78
N PHE A 117 -25.92 13.66 3.23
CA PHE A 117 -25.25 12.42 3.64
C PHE A 117 -23.77 12.48 3.22
N LYS A 118 -22.89 11.75 3.91
CA LYS A 118 -21.45 11.74 3.60
C LYS A 118 -21.04 10.44 2.91
N ILE A 119 -20.48 10.56 1.72
CA ILE A 119 -19.99 9.41 0.94
C ILE A 119 -18.56 9.09 1.37
N LYS A 120 -18.27 7.82 1.67
CA LYS A 120 -16.95 7.35 2.12
C LYS A 120 -16.22 6.51 1.09
N SER A 121 -16.96 5.77 0.28
CA SER A 121 -16.40 5.06 -0.86
C SER A 121 -17.42 4.87 -1.97
N LEU A 122 -16.89 4.69 -3.18
CA LEU A 122 -17.60 4.20 -4.36
C LEU A 122 -16.86 2.98 -4.89
N THR A 123 -17.51 1.82 -4.88
CA THR A 123 -17.06 0.60 -5.55
C THR A 123 -17.87 0.41 -6.82
N THR A 124 -17.24 0.46 -7.98
CA THR A 124 -17.88 0.23 -9.27
C THR A 124 -17.64 -1.19 -9.77
N ILE A 125 -18.68 -1.82 -10.33
CA ILE A 125 -18.63 -3.19 -10.83
C ILE A 125 -19.08 -3.15 -12.29
N ALA A 126 -18.17 -3.48 -13.21
CA ALA A 126 -18.40 -3.48 -14.65
C ALA A 126 -18.98 -2.14 -15.20
N THR A 127 -18.53 -1.01 -14.64
CA THR A 127 -18.97 0.31 -15.10
C THR A 127 -18.22 0.74 -16.36
N PRO A 128 -18.88 1.21 -17.44
CA PRO A 128 -18.20 1.64 -18.66
C PRO A 128 -17.56 3.03 -18.49
N HIS A 129 -16.52 3.17 -17.66
CA HIS A 129 -15.89 4.46 -17.38
C HIS A 129 -15.23 5.09 -18.60
N ARG A 130 -14.85 4.30 -19.61
CA ARG A 130 -14.31 4.79 -20.89
C ARG A 130 -15.27 4.55 -22.06
N GLY A 131 -16.53 4.26 -21.75
CA GLY A 131 -17.57 3.95 -22.72
C GLY A 131 -17.58 2.47 -23.14
N SER A 132 -18.37 2.15 -24.15
CA SER A 132 -18.43 0.82 -24.75
C SER A 132 -18.58 0.94 -26.26
N SER A 133 -17.79 0.18 -27.00
CA SER A 133 -17.85 0.10 -28.48
C SER A 133 -19.17 -0.51 -28.94
N PHE A 134 -19.85 -1.29 -28.08
CA PHE A 134 -21.21 -1.71 -28.34
C PHE A 134 -22.18 -0.52 -28.33
N ALA A 135 -21.98 0.45 -27.43
CA ALA A 135 -22.76 1.69 -27.44
C ALA A 135 -22.46 2.54 -28.68
N ASP A 136 -21.20 2.62 -29.12
CA ASP A 136 -20.83 3.28 -30.38
C ASP A 136 -21.50 2.60 -31.59
N TYR A 137 -21.42 1.27 -31.69
CA TYR A 137 -22.07 0.49 -32.74
C TYR A 137 -23.59 0.71 -32.77
N MET A 138 -24.23 0.69 -31.60
CA MET A 138 -25.66 0.95 -31.47
C MET A 138 -25.99 2.40 -31.88
N PHE A 139 -25.19 3.37 -31.46
CA PHE A 139 -25.36 4.78 -31.81
C PHE A 139 -25.24 5.01 -33.32
N GLU A 140 -24.25 4.40 -33.99
CA GLU A 140 -24.04 4.50 -35.44
C GLU A 140 -25.13 3.76 -36.25
N THR A 141 -25.56 2.60 -35.77
CA THR A 141 -26.58 1.77 -36.45
C THR A 141 -27.98 2.37 -36.33
N ILE A 142 -28.27 3.06 -35.21
CA ILE A 142 -29.60 3.64 -34.89
C ILE A 142 -29.79 5.07 -35.41
N GLY A 143 -28.81 5.68 -36.10
CA GLY A 143 -28.87 7.07 -36.59
C GLY A 143 -30.26 7.50 -37.13
N PRO A 144 -30.68 8.78 -36.94
CA PRO A 144 -32.09 9.23 -36.90
C PRO A 144 -32.98 8.91 -38.11
N ARG A 145 -32.44 8.36 -39.21
CA ARG A 145 -33.14 7.98 -40.43
C ARG A 145 -33.55 6.49 -40.53
N ARG A 146 -33.08 5.60 -39.63
CA ARG A 146 -33.36 4.13 -39.71
C ARG A 146 -34.25 3.55 -38.62
N VAL A 147 -34.97 4.40 -37.90
CA VAL A 147 -35.74 4.06 -36.68
C VAL A 147 -36.80 2.96 -36.94
N LYS A 148 -37.44 2.91 -38.12
CA LYS A 148 -38.54 1.95 -38.41
C LYS A 148 -38.14 0.47 -38.50
N ARG A 149 -36.88 0.11 -38.81
CA ARG A 149 -36.50 -1.28 -39.09
C ARG A 149 -35.99 -2.05 -37.84
N ILE A 150 -35.75 -1.35 -36.74
CA ILE A 150 -35.09 -1.90 -35.53
C ILE A 150 -36.01 -1.84 -34.28
N TYR A 151 -37.24 -1.33 -34.41
CA TYR A 151 -38.22 -1.26 -33.31
C TYR A 151 -38.39 -2.60 -32.56
N ASN A 152 -38.50 -3.74 -33.26
CA ASN A 152 -38.72 -5.04 -32.62
C ASN A 152 -37.53 -5.53 -31.78
N VAL A 153 -36.30 -5.09 -32.07
CA VAL A 153 -35.10 -5.47 -31.29
C VAL A 153 -34.90 -4.52 -30.12
N ILE A 154 -35.16 -3.22 -30.31
CA ILE A 154 -35.10 -2.21 -29.25
C ILE A 154 -36.22 -2.43 -28.22
N GLU A 155 -37.40 -2.87 -28.65
CA GLU A 155 -38.56 -3.18 -27.80
C GLU A 155 -38.41 -4.54 -27.09
N TYR A 156 -37.82 -5.55 -27.74
CA TYR A 156 -37.45 -6.83 -27.11
C TYR A 156 -36.46 -6.67 -25.94
N PHE A 157 -35.63 -5.65 -25.98
CA PHE A 157 -34.74 -5.29 -24.88
C PHE A 157 -35.15 -4.00 -24.12
N GLY A 158 -36.29 -3.39 -24.44
CA GLY A 158 -36.87 -2.24 -23.72
C GLY A 158 -36.02 -0.96 -23.66
N PHE A 159 -35.23 -0.64 -24.70
CA PHE A 159 -34.24 0.44 -24.66
C PHE A 159 -34.70 1.79 -25.27
N GLU A 160 -34.28 2.93 -24.70
CA GLU A 160 -34.40 4.26 -25.34
C GLU A 160 -33.05 4.76 -25.89
N THR A 161 -33.08 5.54 -26.96
CA THR A 161 -31.90 5.95 -27.76
C THR A 161 -30.98 6.97 -27.08
N GLY A 162 -31.47 7.69 -26.05
CA GLY A 162 -30.73 8.77 -25.38
C GLY A 162 -29.58 8.30 -24.48
N ALA A 163 -29.78 7.22 -23.72
CA ALA A 163 -28.79 6.72 -22.76
C ALA A 163 -27.52 6.19 -23.42
N PHE A 164 -27.62 5.57 -24.61
CA PHE A 164 -26.45 5.03 -25.33
C PHE A 164 -25.48 6.11 -25.79
N SER A 165 -25.98 7.29 -26.16
CA SER A 165 -25.11 8.41 -26.59
C SER A 165 -24.10 8.78 -25.50
N GLN A 166 -24.50 8.67 -24.22
CA GLN A 166 -23.65 8.95 -23.07
C GLN A 166 -22.79 7.76 -22.64
N LEU A 167 -22.98 6.58 -23.23
CA LEU A 167 -22.13 5.40 -23.01
C LEU A 167 -21.09 5.21 -24.12
N THR A 168 -21.04 6.10 -25.11
CA THR A 168 -20.06 6.08 -26.20
C THR A 168 -18.64 6.33 -25.70
N LEU A 169 -17.63 5.77 -26.38
CA LEU A 169 -16.22 6.01 -26.03
C LEU A 169 -15.88 7.50 -26.09
N LYS A 170 -16.39 8.17 -27.13
CA LYS A 170 -16.18 9.60 -27.36
C LYS A 170 -16.75 10.45 -26.23
N TYR A 171 -18.03 10.25 -25.88
CA TYR A 171 -18.65 11.05 -24.82
C TYR A 171 -17.94 10.84 -23.49
N MET A 172 -17.58 9.59 -23.16
CA MET A 172 -16.89 9.29 -21.91
C MET A 172 -15.51 9.95 -21.82
N ARG A 173 -14.73 9.91 -22.91
CA ARG A 173 -13.39 10.50 -22.97
C ARG A 173 -13.39 12.03 -23.00
N GLU A 174 -14.23 12.61 -23.85
CA GLU A 174 -14.16 14.04 -24.17
C GLU A 174 -15.07 14.90 -23.27
N SER A 175 -16.16 14.32 -22.75
CA SER A 175 -17.18 15.09 -22.02
C SER A 175 -17.37 14.64 -20.58
N PHE A 176 -17.53 13.34 -20.31
CA PHE A 176 -17.88 12.87 -18.97
C PHE A 176 -16.70 12.88 -18.00
N ASN A 177 -15.60 12.18 -18.33
CA ASN A 177 -14.46 12.03 -17.43
C ASN A 177 -13.78 13.36 -17.07
N PRO A 178 -13.54 14.30 -18.02
CA PRO A 178 -12.97 15.61 -17.68
C PRO A 178 -13.84 16.41 -16.70
N ARG A 179 -15.16 16.21 -16.72
CA ARG A 179 -16.10 16.88 -15.80
C ARG A 179 -16.30 16.13 -14.48
N THR A 180 -15.84 14.89 -14.36
CA THR A 180 -16.09 14.07 -13.17
C THR A 180 -14.79 13.52 -12.56
N PRO A 181 -13.85 14.40 -12.16
CA PRO A 181 -12.67 13.99 -11.42
C PRO A 181 -13.07 13.41 -10.06
N ASP A 182 -12.23 12.50 -9.57
CA ASP A 182 -12.35 11.91 -8.23
C ASP A 182 -12.14 12.99 -7.15
N ILE A 183 -12.82 12.83 -6.02
CA ILE A 183 -12.73 13.74 -4.86
C ILE A 183 -11.90 13.04 -3.77
N GLU A 184 -10.87 13.71 -3.24
CA GLU A 184 -9.89 13.13 -2.30
C GLU A 184 -10.51 12.49 -1.04
N ASP A 185 -11.63 13.04 -0.55
CA ASP A 185 -12.34 12.53 0.63
C ASP A 185 -13.12 11.22 0.40
N VAL A 186 -13.21 10.75 -0.85
CA VAL A 186 -13.94 9.53 -1.24
C VAL A 186 -12.97 8.51 -1.80
N ARG A 187 -13.05 7.26 -1.32
CA ARG A 187 -12.25 6.16 -1.88
C ARG A 187 -12.95 5.53 -3.07
N TYR A 188 -12.22 5.31 -4.16
CA TYR A 188 -12.75 4.73 -5.39
C TYR A 188 -12.13 3.35 -5.62
N PHE A 189 -12.98 2.35 -5.80
CA PHE A 189 -12.59 0.97 -6.12
C PHE A 189 -13.31 0.52 -7.37
N SER A 190 -12.72 -0.39 -8.15
CA SER A 190 -13.47 -1.03 -9.22
C SER A 190 -13.14 -2.50 -9.48
N TYR A 191 -14.13 -3.22 -10.00
CA TYR A 191 -14.03 -4.59 -10.48
C TYR A 191 -14.42 -4.66 -11.95
N GLY A 192 -13.61 -5.37 -12.73
CA GLY A 192 -13.95 -5.77 -14.09
C GLY A 192 -14.47 -7.19 -14.14
N ALA A 193 -15.04 -7.57 -15.27
CA ALA A 193 -15.46 -8.94 -15.53
C ALA A 193 -15.14 -9.32 -16.97
N SER A 194 -14.92 -10.60 -17.22
CA SER A 194 -14.75 -11.14 -18.56
C SER A 194 -15.50 -12.45 -18.72
N LEU A 195 -16.09 -12.67 -19.89
CA LEU A 195 -16.80 -13.90 -20.25
C LEU A 195 -16.37 -14.29 -21.65
N GLU A 196 -16.12 -15.58 -21.89
CA GLU A 196 -16.14 -16.13 -23.24
C GLU A 196 -17.50 -16.81 -23.48
N PRO A 197 -18.44 -16.18 -24.21
CA PRO A 197 -19.77 -16.72 -24.40
C PRO A 197 -19.80 -17.90 -25.38
N GLU A 198 -20.62 -18.91 -25.09
CA GLU A 198 -20.99 -19.93 -26.08
C GLU A 198 -21.86 -19.33 -27.20
N ARG A 199 -21.92 -19.99 -28.37
CA ARG A 199 -22.61 -19.50 -29.59
C ARG A 199 -24.08 -19.12 -29.39
N TRP A 200 -24.75 -19.66 -28.37
CA TRP A 200 -26.17 -19.43 -28.07
C TRP A 200 -26.40 -18.37 -26.96
N SER A 201 -25.34 -17.77 -26.43
CA SER A 201 -25.45 -16.75 -25.38
C SER A 201 -26.07 -15.46 -25.93
N VAL A 202 -26.97 -14.85 -25.16
CA VAL A 202 -27.56 -13.53 -25.46
C VAL A 202 -26.51 -12.42 -25.57
N PHE A 203 -25.35 -12.61 -24.96
CA PHE A 203 -24.22 -11.66 -25.04
C PHE A 203 -23.25 -11.96 -26.18
N ALA A 204 -23.39 -13.06 -26.92
CA ALA A 204 -22.45 -13.40 -27.98
C ALA A 204 -22.32 -12.28 -29.05
N PRO A 205 -23.41 -11.63 -29.51
CA PRO A 205 -23.31 -10.55 -30.50
C PRO A 205 -22.60 -9.30 -29.97
N SER A 206 -23.00 -8.81 -28.79
CA SER A 206 -22.40 -7.61 -28.17
C SER A 206 -20.96 -7.86 -27.73
N HIS A 207 -20.69 -9.05 -27.17
CA HIS A 207 -19.34 -9.49 -26.83
C HIS A 207 -18.41 -9.48 -28.04
N ALA A 208 -18.87 -10.00 -29.20
CA ALA A 208 -18.05 -10.05 -30.41
C ALA A 208 -17.69 -8.65 -30.92
N ILE A 209 -18.62 -7.69 -30.84
CA ILE A 209 -18.38 -6.28 -31.18
C ILE A 209 -17.33 -5.70 -30.25
N VAL A 210 -17.52 -5.81 -28.94
CA VAL A 210 -16.58 -5.26 -27.95
C VAL A 210 -15.22 -5.94 -28.02
N LYS A 211 -15.18 -7.25 -28.24
CA LYS A 211 -13.94 -8.02 -28.34
C LYS A 211 -13.09 -7.60 -29.52
N ARG A 212 -13.70 -7.23 -30.64
CA ARG A 212 -13.00 -6.77 -31.84
C ARG A 212 -12.31 -5.42 -31.62
N GLU A 213 -12.96 -4.50 -30.91
CA GLU A 213 -12.48 -3.11 -30.74
C GLU A 213 -11.68 -2.89 -29.44
N GLU A 214 -12.09 -3.53 -28.34
CA GLU A 214 -11.58 -3.25 -26.99
C GLU A 214 -10.99 -4.48 -26.27
N GLY A 215 -11.14 -5.69 -26.83
CA GLY A 215 -10.61 -6.93 -26.27
C GLY A 215 -11.51 -7.58 -25.21
N ILE A 216 -10.89 -8.18 -24.17
CA ILE A 216 -11.63 -8.97 -23.16
C ILE A 216 -12.75 -8.16 -22.49
N ASN A 217 -13.94 -8.76 -22.40
CA ASN A 217 -15.15 -8.06 -21.94
C ASN A 217 -16.17 -9.01 -21.33
N ASP A 218 -17.13 -8.46 -20.60
CA ASP A 218 -18.19 -9.21 -19.89
C ASP A 218 -19.47 -9.42 -20.73
N GLY A 219 -19.41 -9.07 -22.01
CA GLY A 219 -20.54 -9.05 -22.93
C GLY A 219 -21.04 -7.66 -23.28
N LEU A 220 -20.77 -6.64 -22.48
CA LEU A 220 -21.20 -5.25 -22.73
C LEU A 220 -20.11 -4.22 -22.50
N VAL A 221 -19.20 -4.47 -21.56
CA VAL A 221 -18.17 -3.53 -21.12
C VAL A 221 -16.82 -4.22 -21.15
N SER A 222 -15.83 -3.57 -21.78
CA SER A 222 -14.46 -4.06 -21.78
C SER A 222 -13.83 -3.96 -20.40
N VAL A 223 -12.91 -4.88 -20.08
CA VAL A 223 -12.16 -4.85 -18.82
C VAL A 223 -11.42 -3.52 -18.68
N THR A 224 -10.79 -3.04 -19.75
CA THR A 224 -10.10 -1.73 -19.79
C THR A 224 -11.05 -0.56 -19.50
N SER A 225 -12.29 -0.60 -19.99
CA SER A 225 -13.28 0.43 -19.69
C SER A 225 -13.76 0.38 -18.23
N SER A 226 -13.77 -0.81 -17.60
CA SER A 226 -14.18 -0.99 -16.20
C SER A 226 -13.17 -0.54 -15.14
N GLN A 227 -11.89 -0.36 -15.50
CA GLN A 227 -10.82 0.01 -14.57
C GLN A 227 -10.95 1.48 -14.11
N TRP A 228 -11.09 1.71 -12.81
CA TRP A 228 -11.16 3.05 -12.21
C TRP A 228 -10.72 3.03 -10.74
N GLY A 229 -10.11 4.11 -10.26
CA GLY A 229 -9.59 4.18 -8.90
C GLY A 229 -8.61 3.04 -8.59
N ASP A 230 -8.74 2.47 -7.40
CA ASP A 230 -8.04 1.26 -6.98
C ASP A 230 -8.72 0.01 -7.56
N TYR A 231 -8.19 -0.47 -8.69
CA TYR A 231 -8.71 -1.62 -9.42
C TYR A 231 -8.42 -2.94 -8.69
N LYS A 232 -9.47 -3.61 -8.22
CA LYS A 232 -9.37 -4.83 -7.41
C LYS A 232 -9.07 -6.08 -8.21
N GLY A 233 -9.55 -6.15 -9.46
CA GLY A 233 -9.26 -7.26 -10.37
C GLY A 233 -10.36 -7.55 -11.35
N THR A 234 -10.11 -8.55 -12.21
CA THR A 234 -11.02 -9.00 -13.26
C THR A 234 -11.64 -10.34 -12.89
N LEU A 235 -12.97 -10.41 -12.78
CA LEU A 235 -13.73 -11.63 -12.54
C LEU A 235 -13.80 -12.47 -13.83
N ILE A 236 -13.13 -13.62 -13.85
CA ILE A 236 -13.03 -14.47 -15.05
C ILE A 236 -14.22 -15.41 -15.17
N GLY A 237 -14.77 -15.51 -16.39
CA GLY A 237 -15.94 -16.36 -16.69
C GLY A 237 -17.27 -15.79 -16.20
N VAL A 238 -17.33 -14.48 -15.97
CA VAL A 238 -18.47 -13.78 -15.37
C VAL A 238 -19.04 -12.78 -16.39
N SER A 239 -20.32 -12.94 -16.74
CA SER A 239 -21.04 -12.01 -17.61
C SER A 239 -21.59 -10.80 -16.85
N HIS A 240 -21.96 -9.76 -17.60
CA HIS A 240 -22.58 -8.55 -17.04
C HIS A 240 -23.84 -8.84 -16.18
N LEU A 241 -24.59 -9.92 -16.46
CA LEU A 241 -25.76 -10.32 -15.65
C LEU A 241 -25.44 -11.28 -14.50
N ASP A 242 -24.33 -12.03 -14.58
CA ASP A 242 -23.88 -12.88 -13.47
C ASP A 242 -23.57 -12.00 -12.24
N LEU A 243 -23.05 -10.78 -12.46
CA LEU A 243 -22.70 -9.79 -11.42
C LEU A 243 -23.88 -9.34 -10.54
N ILE A 244 -25.11 -9.42 -11.05
CA ILE A 244 -26.34 -9.07 -10.31
C ILE A 244 -27.18 -10.32 -9.97
N ASN A 245 -26.57 -11.51 -10.08
CA ASN A 245 -27.17 -12.81 -9.75
C ASN A 245 -28.39 -13.20 -10.62
N TRP A 246 -28.47 -12.72 -11.86
CA TRP A 246 -29.65 -12.91 -12.73
C TRP A 246 -29.67 -14.24 -13.50
N THR A 247 -28.52 -14.65 -14.00
CA THR A 247 -28.25 -15.87 -14.79
C THR A 247 -28.13 -17.13 -13.95
N ASN A 248 -28.03 -16.99 -12.62
CA ASN A 248 -27.70 -18.08 -11.74
C ASN A 248 -28.81 -19.15 -11.70
N ARG A 249 -30.10 -18.83 -11.63
CA ARG A 249 -31.12 -19.88 -11.40
C ARG A 249 -31.27 -20.93 -12.55
N MET A 250 -31.13 -20.54 -13.82
CA MET A 250 -31.18 -21.48 -14.96
C MET A 250 -29.87 -22.25 -15.17
N LYS A 251 -28.71 -21.60 -14.98
CA LYS A 251 -27.41 -22.28 -14.98
C LYS A 251 -27.29 -23.29 -13.83
N TRP A 252 -27.85 -23.00 -12.66
CA TRP A 252 -27.79 -23.87 -11.47
C TRP A 252 -28.52 -25.21 -11.69
N TRP A 253 -29.64 -25.19 -12.41
CA TRP A 253 -30.37 -26.40 -12.79
C TRP A 253 -29.61 -27.24 -13.82
N PHE A 254 -28.99 -26.62 -14.82
CA PHE A 254 -28.14 -27.31 -15.81
C PHE A 254 -26.82 -27.84 -15.23
N TRP A 255 -26.25 -27.18 -14.21
CA TRP A 255 -24.98 -27.57 -13.59
C TRP A 255 -25.12 -28.68 -12.54
N SER A 256 -26.26 -28.79 -11.85
CA SER A 256 -26.55 -29.96 -11.01
C SER A 256 -26.66 -31.26 -11.81
N LEU A 257 -26.90 -31.16 -13.13
CA LEU A 257 -26.94 -32.29 -14.06
C LEU A 257 -25.57 -32.62 -14.68
N THR A 258 -24.61 -31.67 -14.73
CA THR A 258 -23.37 -31.78 -15.52
C THR A 258 -22.08 -31.83 -14.69
N GLY A 259 -22.14 -31.70 -13.37
CA GLY A 259 -20.99 -31.91 -12.47
C GLY A 259 -19.86 -30.87 -12.56
N LYS A 260 -20.04 -29.75 -13.28
CA LYS A 260 -19.04 -28.66 -13.37
C LYS A 260 -18.98 -27.86 -12.06
N LYS A 261 -17.76 -27.59 -11.57
CA LYS A 261 -17.49 -26.78 -10.36
C LYS A 261 -17.94 -25.33 -10.54
N ARG A 262 -18.38 -24.70 -9.44
CA ARG A 262 -18.77 -23.29 -9.37
C ARG A 262 -17.50 -22.43 -9.37
N ASN A 263 -17.43 -21.43 -10.25
CA ASN A 263 -16.29 -20.51 -10.29
C ASN A 263 -16.64 -19.11 -9.75
N PHE A 264 -17.94 -18.73 -9.68
CA PHE A 264 -18.35 -17.40 -9.20
C PHE A 264 -19.74 -17.40 -8.54
N ASN A 265 -19.87 -16.63 -7.46
CA ASN A 265 -21.10 -16.37 -6.73
C ASN A 265 -21.19 -14.87 -6.41
N ALA A 266 -22.17 -14.19 -7.01
CA ALA A 266 -22.39 -12.76 -6.77
C ALA A 266 -22.66 -12.44 -5.30
N ILE A 267 -23.34 -13.30 -4.54
CA ILE A 267 -23.56 -13.04 -3.11
C ILE A 267 -22.22 -13.04 -2.35
N ALA A 268 -21.31 -13.95 -2.69
CA ALA A 268 -19.98 -14.00 -2.08
C ALA A 268 -19.17 -12.73 -2.39
N LEU A 269 -19.22 -12.24 -3.64
CA LEU A 269 -18.60 -10.98 -4.04
C LEU A 269 -19.14 -9.79 -3.22
N TYR A 270 -20.46 -9.63 -3.12
CA TYR A 270 -21.03 -8.47 -2.43
C TYR A 270 -20.82 -8.52 -0.93
N LEU A 271 -20.87 -9.72 -0.32
CA LEU A 271 -20.51 -9.90 1.08
C LEU A 271 -19.04 -9.55 1.33
N ASP A 272 -18.16 -9.93 0.41
CA ASP A 272 -16.73 -9.61 0.49
C ASP A 272 -16.44 -8.12 0.33
N ILE A 273 -17.08 -7.44 -0.63
CA ILE A 273 -16.99 -5.98 -0.79
C ILE A 273 -17.47 -5.25 0.47
N CYS A 274 -18.46 -5.81 1.17
CA CYS A 274 -18.96 -5.24 2.42
C CYS A 274 -18.17 -5.69 3.65
N ASP A 275 -17.28 -6.68 3.52
CA ASP A 275 -16.57 -7.27 4.65
C ASP A 275 -15.59 -6.25 5.21
N LYS A 276 -15.84 -5.84 6.45
CA LYS A 276 -14.86 -5.09 7.20
C LYS A 276 -13.73 -6.06 7.53
N GLN A 277 -12.62 -6.03 6.79
CA GLN A 277 -11.42 -6.78 7.16
C GLN A 277 -11.16 -6.54 8.65
N ARG A 278 -11.30 -7.61 9.45
CA ARG A 278 -11.08 -7.52 10.90
C ARG A 278 -9.63 -7.05 11.09
N PRO A 279 -9.36 -6.11 12.00
CA PRO A 279 -7.98 -5.73 12.29
C PRO A 279 -7.26 -7.01 12.72
N VAL A 280 -6.22 -7.38 11.98
CA VAL A 280 -5.43 -8.57 12.30
C VAL A 280 -4.14 -8.12 12.93
N LEU A 281 -3.84 -8.65 14.12
CA LEU A 281 -2.63 -8.36 14.86
C LEU A 281 -1.59 -9.47 14.65
N GLU A 282 -0.35 -9.08 14.37
CA GLU A 282 0.81 -9.97 14.35
C GLU A 282 1.92 -9.33 15.21
N VAL A 283 2.48 -10.10 16.14
CA VAL A 283 3.60 -9.66 16.98
C VAL A 283 4.78 -10.57 16.70
N HIS A 284 5.93 -9.97 16.39
CA HIS A 284 7.11 -10.72 16.01
C HIS A 284 8.36 -10.22 16.74
N LYS A 285 9.01 -11.13 17.45
CA LYS A 285 10.24 -10.85 18.21
C LYS A 285 11.47 -11.06 17.32
N VAL A 286 11.98 -9.97 16.77
CA VAL A 286 13.20 -10.00 15.93
C VAL A 286 14.50 -10.23 16.73
N LEU A 287 14.45 -9.95 18.03
CA LEU A 287 15.54 -10.16 18.99
C LEU A 287 14.94 -10.40 20.38
N TYR A 288 15.43 -11.42 21.09
CA TYR A 288 15.11 -11.65 22.50
C TYR A 288 16.35 -12.18 23.20
N LYS A 289 16.89 -11.41 24.14
CA LYS A 289 18.03 -11.81 24.98
C LYS A 289 17.63 -11.70 26.45
N THR A 290 18.02 -12.69 27.23
CA THR A 290 17.78 -12.74 28.68
C THR A 290 19.12 -12.93 29.39
N GLN A 291 19.33 -12.22 30.49
CA GLN A 291 20.46 -12.39 31.39
C GLN A 291 19.93 -12.41 32.81
N VAL A 292 20.38 -13.39 33.59
CA VAL A 292 20.17 -13.43 35.03
C VAL A 292 21.25 -12.58 35.67
N VAL A 293 20.85 -11.51 36.36
CA VAL A 293 21.77 -10.62 37.10
C VAL A 293 21.83 -10.97 38.58
N TRP A 294 20.82 -11.70 39.07
CA TRP A 294 20.77 -12.25 40.41
C TRP A 294 19.90 -13.52 40.43
N PRO A 295 20.36 -14.60 41.10
CA PRO A 295 21.65 -14.76 41.79
C PRO A 295 22.85 -14.75 40.83
N ALA A 296 23.98 -14.14 41.24
CA ALA A 296 25.12 -13.87 40.34
C ALA A 296 25.81 -15.12 39.76
N ASN A 297 25.60 -16.29 40.37
CA ASN A 297 26.24 -17.55 39.98
C ASN A 297 25.29 -18.51 39.26
N MET A 298 24.12 -18.04 38.81
CA MET A 298 23.14 -18.88 38.13
C MET A 298 22.91 -18.41 36.71
N THR A 299 22.89 -19.37 35.79
CA THR A 299 22.42 -19.17 34.43
C THR A 299 20.90 -19.27 34.36
N GLN A 300 20.33 -18.85 33.23
CA GLN A 300 18.90 -19.02 32.98
C GLN A 300 18.50 -20.50 32.97
N ASP A 301 19.36 -21.38 32.47
CA ASP A 301 19.11 -22.82 32.38
C ASP A 301 19.15 -23.49 33.76
N ASP A 302 20.02 -23.02 34.66
CA ASP A 302 20.07 -23.48 36.06
C ASP A 302 18.76 -23.18 36.80
N LEU A 303 18.15 -22.03 36.52
CA LEU A 303 16.85 -21.65 37.10
C LEU A 303 15.69 -22.45 36.50
N LEU A 304 15.73 -22.76 35.20
CA LEU A 304 14.70 -23.53 34.51
C LEU A 304 14.70 -25.01 34.91
N THR A 305 15.89 -25.59 35.13
CA THR A 305 16.06 -26.98 35.58
C THR A 305 15.72 -27.16 37.06
N ASN A 306 15.85 -26.11 37.87
CA ASN A 306 15.70 -26.17 39.32
C ASN A 306 14.61 -25.21 39.86
N ASN A 307 13.39 -25.35 39.32
CA ASN A 307 12.20 -24.52 39.59
C ASN A 307 11.75 -24.42 41.08
N LYS A 308 12.38 -25.15 42.01
CA LYS A 308 12.09 -25.11 43.45
C LYS A 308 13.09 -24.28 44.27
N THR A 309 14.13 -23.74 43.65
CA THR A 309 15.14 -22.93 44.37
C THR A 309 14.59 -21.53 44.64
N GLY A 310 14.12 -21.31 45.88
CA GLY A 310 13.70 -20.00 46.36
C GLY A 310 14.87 -19.28 47.04
N PHE A 311 15.15 -18.05 46.62
CA PHE A 311 16.18 -17.23 47.24
C PHE A 311 15.53 -16.15 48.12
N THR A 312 16.08 -15.96 49.33
CA THR A 312 15.63 -14.90 50.24
C THR A 312 16.59 -13.72 50.17
N MET A 313 16.06 -12.52 49.96
CA MET A 313 16.82 -11.27 50.05
C MET A 313 16.49 -10.57 51.36
N GLN A 314 17.49 -9.97 51.99
CA GLN A 314 17.27 -9.08 53.13
C GLN A 314 16.58 -7.79 52.68
N ALA A 315 15.91 -7.10 53.59
CA ALA A 315 15.37 -5.78 53.30
C ALA A 315 16.51 -4.78 53.05
N GLY A 316 16.42 -4.02 51.97
CA GLY A 316 17.45 -3.04 51.59
C GLY A 316 17.38 -2.64 50.12
N ASN A 317 18.28 -1.75 49.72
CA ASN A 317 18.49 -1.36 48.33
C ASN A 317 19.65 -2.17 47.76
N PHE A 318 19.44 -2.75 46.58
CA PHE A 318 20.44 -3.56 45.88
C PHE A 318 20.60 -3.06 44.46
N GLU A 319 21.82 -3.05 43.97
CA GLU A 319 22.16 -2.64 42.61
C GLU A 319 22.90 -3.78 41.91
N TYR A 320 22.45 -4.11 40.70
CA TYR A 320 23.01 -5.19 39.89
C TYR A 320 23.37 -4.66 38.50
N PRO A 321 24.66 -4.37 38.23
CA PRO A 321 25.08 -3.90 36.93
C PRO A 321 24.94 -5.02 35.89
N PHE A 322 24.61 -4.65 34.65
CA PHE A 322 24.50 -5.58 33.53
C PHE A 322 25.00 -4.95 32.24
N GLN A 323 25.37 -5.80 31.28
CA GLN A 323 25.81 -5.37 29.96
C GLN A 323 25.35 -6.38 28.92
N PHE A 324 24.80 -5.88 27.80
CA PHE A 324 24.40 -6.70 26.67
C PHE A 324 25.16 -6.31 25.41
N LYS A 325 25.57 -7.30 24.62
CA LYS A 325 25.97 -7.10 23.22
C LYS A 325 24.79 -7.38 22.31
N ILE A 326 24.32 -6.36 21.58
CA ILE A 326 23.24 -6.51 20.59
C ILE A 326 23.84 -7.19 19.34
N PRO A 327 23.28 -8.31 18.87
CA PRO A 327 23.77 -8.97 17.67
C PRO A 327 23.43 -8.14 16.43
N LEU A 328 24.13 -8.36 15.33
CA LEU A 328 23.87 -7.62 14.08
C LEU A 328 22.64 -8.13 13.35
N ASN A 329 22.43 -9.45 13.37
CA ASN A 329 21.38 -10.12 12.64
C ASN A 329 20.20 -10.52 13.54
N THR A 330 19.03 -10.64 12.93
CA THR A 330 17.79 -11.11 13.54
C THR A 330 17.89 -12.56 14.02
N SER A 331 17.33 -12.87 15.19
CA SER A 331 17.34 -14.22 15.79
C SER A 331 15.96 -14.90 15.76
N CYS A 332 15.16 -14.66 14.72
CA CYS A 332 13.74 -15.04 14.67
C CYS A 332 13.51 -16.56 14.69
N HIS A 333 14.45 -17.35 14.12
CA HIS A 333 14.31 -18.80 13.96
C HIS A 333 14.49 -19.58 15.27
N ALA A 334 15.39 -19.11 16.15
CA ALA A 334 15.72 -19.79 17.42
C ALA A 334 14.62 -19.69 18.50
N GLN A 335 13.58 -18.89 18.27
CA GLN A 335 12.56 -18.57 19.28
C GLN A 335 11.31 -19.46 19.22
N GLN A 336 11.21 -20.38 18.26
CA GLN A 336 10.15 -21.41 18.27
C GLN A 336 10.27 -22.38 19.46
N ALA A 337 11.46 -22.52 20.04
CA ALA A 337 11.72 -23.51 21.10
C ALA A 337 11.47 -22.99 22.54
N THR A 338 11.35 -21.69 22.77
CA THR A 338 11.28 -21.13 24.14
C THR A 338 10.17 -20.08 24.32
N ALA A 339 8.99 -20.58 24.69
CA ALA A 339 7.89 -19.92 25.42
C ALA A 339 6.55 -19.76 24.65
N PRO A 340 5.54 -20.62 24.92
CA PRO A 340 4.20 -20.50 24.36
C PRO A 340 3.30 -19.43 25.04
N LEU A 341 3.79 -18.72 26.06
CA LEU A 341 2.95 -17.89 26.96
C LEU A 341 3.22 -16.36 26.91
N SER A 342 3.86 -15.84 25.87
CA SER A 342 4.20 -14.40 25.80
C SER A 342 3.51 -13.59 24.71
N ASN A 343 2.50 -14.17 24.05
CA ASN A 343 1.74 -13.55 22.95
C ASN A 343 0.28 -13.26 23.34
N ILE A 344 0.05 -12.66 24.51
CA ILE A 344 -1.28 -12.17 24.87
C ILE A 344 -1.27 -10.64 24.73
N SER A 345 -1.99 -10.14 23.73
CA SER A 345 -2.44 -8.74 23.67
C SER A 345 -3.91 -8.74 24.10
N PHE A 346 -4.30 -7.87 25.02
CA PHE A 346 -5.68 -7.75 25.49
C PHE A 346 -6.42 -6.65 24.72
N ALA A 347 -6.32 -6.70 23.38
CA ALA A 347 -6.79 -5.64 22.50
C ALA A 347 -8.33 -5.49 22.49
N ASN A 348 -9.07 -6.46 23.01
CA ASN A 348 -10.53 -6.45 23.19
C ASN A 348 -10.92 -7.35 24.38
N THR A 349 -12.19 -7.30 24.80
CA THR A 349 -12.80 -8.14 25.86
C THR A 349 -12.77 -9.66 25.60
N ILE A 350 -12.02 -10.10 24.59
CA ILE A 350 -11.71 -11.48 24.23
C ILE A 350 -10.19 -11.55 23.99
N PRO A 351 -9.43 -12.42 24.69
CA PRO A 351 -7.99 -12.56 24.49
C PRO A 351 -7.69 -13.04 23.06
N GLU A 352 -7.03 -12.21 22.26
CA GLU A 352 -6.61 -12.57 20.91
C GLU A 352 -5.12 -12.97 20.94
N PHE A 353 -4.86 -14.24 20.62
CA PHE A 353 -3.51 -14.77 20.55
C PHE A 353 -2.85 -14.29 19.25
N ALA A 354 -1.93 -13.32 19.35
CA ALA A 354 -1.13 -12.91 18.21
C ALA A 354 -0.32 -14.12 17.71
N LYS A 355 -0.65 -14.63 16.51
CA LYS A 355 0.06 -15.78 15.95
C LYS A 355 1.46 -15.35 15.48
N THR A 356 2.41 -16.27 15.61
CA THR A 356 3.80 -16.09 15.16
C THR A 356 3.86 -16.21 13.63
N PRO A 357 4.70 -15.42 12.93
CA PRO A 357 4.87 -15.55 11.48
C PRO A 357 5.35 -16.94 11.04
N THR A 358 4.93 -17.36 9.85
CA THR A 358 5.25 -18.67 9.24
C THR A 358 6.55 -18.67 8.43
N GLN A 359 7.04 -17.49 8.04
CA GLN A 359 8.27 -17.32 7.25
C GLN A 359 9.27 -16.50 8.04
N HIS A 360 10.51 -16.96 8.10
CA HIS A 360 11.60 -16.27 8.79
C HIS A 360 12.73 -15.93 7.83
N ILE A 361 13.27 -14.71 7.95
CA ILE A 361 14.38 -14.20 7.15
C ILE A 361 15.51 -13.86 8.11
N LYS A 362 16.72 -14.33 7.81
CA LYS A 362 17.95 -13.88 8.47
C LYS A 362 18.40 -12.58 7.79
N SER A 363 18.38 -11.48 8.54
CA SER A 363 18.70 -10.13 8.03
C SER A 363 19.30 -9.30 9.15
N THR A 364 19.90 -8.14 8.83
CA THR A 364 20.32 -7.16 9.84
C THR A 364 19.12 -6.70 10.66
N LEU A 365 19.30 -6.45 11.95
CA LEU A 365 18.24 -5.92 12.80
C LEU A 365 17.63 -4.65 12.18
N PRO A 366 16.29 -4.50 12.18
CA PRO A 366 15.65 -3.31 11.65
C PRO A 366 15.88 -2.08 12.57
N PRO A 367 15.71 -0.85 12.04
CA PRO A 367 15.62 0.34 12.89
C PRO A 367 14.34 0.32 13.75
N SER A 368 14.35 1.07 14.85
CA SER A 368 13.10 1.45 15.53
C SER A 368 12.19 2.18 14.54
N LEU A 369 10.89 1.88 14.55
CA LEU A 369 9.91 2.45 13.61
C LEU A 369 8.65 2.83 14.37
N THR A 370 8.24 4.11 14.30
CA THR A 370 7.04 4.66 14.98
C THR A 370 6.11 5.47 14.08
N GLY A 371 6.44 5.61 12.79
CA GLY A 371 5.72 6.50 11.86
C GLY A 371 4.33 6.04 11.42
N PHE A 372 3.86 4.86 11.86
CA PHE A 372 2.54 4.31 11.51
C PHE A 372 1.77 3.90 12.79
N PRO A 373 1.25 4.88 13.55
CA PRO A 373 0.58 4.62 14.82
C PRO A 373 -0.63 3.69 14.68
N GLY A 374 -0.67 2.63 15.49
CA GLY A 374 -1.75 1.63 15.47
C GLY A 374 -1.70 0.68 14.27
N GLU A 375 -0.67 0.80 13.44
CA GLU A 375 -0.58 0.08 12.16
C GLU A 375 0.65 -0.81 12.04
N ALA A 376 1.84 -0.25 12.29
CA ALA A 376 3.10 -0.99 12.28
C ALA A 376 4.13 -0.28 13.15
N GLU A 377 4.78 -1.03 14.04
CA GLU A 377 5.77 -0.48 14.95
C GLU A 377 6.91 -1.47 15.21
N ILE A 378 8.14 -0.95 15.35
CA ILE A 378 9.31 -1.71 15.78
C ILE A 378 9.88 -1.04 17.03
N ARG A 379 9.80 -1.74 18.17
CA ARG A 379 10.25 -1.25 19.47
C ARG A 379 11.42 -2.08 19.99
N TYR A 380 12.39 -1.39 20.58
CA TYR A 380 13.47 -1.98 21.35
C TYR A 380 13.36 -1.49 22.79
N PHE A 381 13.46 -2.42 23.74
CA PHE A 381 13.36 -2.11 25.15
C PHE A 381 14.15 -3.10 26.00
N VAL A 382 14.63 -2.62 27.15
CA VAL A 382 15.15 -3.44 28.24
C VAL A 382 14.03 -3.66 29.24
N LYS A 383 13.77 -4.92 29.58
CA LYS A 383 12.77 -5.30 30.58
C LYS A 383 13.45 -6.00 31.74
N VAL A 384 13.38 -5.41 32.92
CA VAL A 384 13.82 -6.03 34.18
C VAL A 384 12.62 -6.68 34.83
N THR A 385 12.74 -7.94 35.23
CA THR A 385 11.67 -8.70 35.89
C THR A 385 12.21 -9.33 37.17
N VAL A 386 11.54 -9.10 38.29
CA VAL A 386 11.81 -9.81 39.54
C VAL A 386 10.91 -11.02 39.59
N ASN A 387 11.48 -12.22 39.36
CA ASN A 387 10.72 -13.46 39.37
C ASN A 387 10.47 -13.92 40.80
N ARG A 388 9.20 -14.00 41.22
CA ARG A 388 8.80 -14.50 42.53
C ARG A 388 8.22 -15.91 42.35
N PRO A 389 8.73 -16.92 43.08
CA PRO A 389 8.18 -18.27 43.04
C PRO A 389 6.83 -18.31 43.79
N SER A 390 5.76 -17.83 43.14
CA SER A 390 4.39 -17.92 43.66
C SER A 390 3.41 -17.88 42.50
N LEU A 391 2.50 -18.87 42.45
CA LEU A 391 1.45 -18.98 41.42
C LEU A 391 0.41 -17.84 41.49
N PHE A 392 0.31 -17.13 42.62
CA PHE A 392 -0.74 -16.13 42.87
C PHE A 392 -0.22 -14.68 42.92
N LYS A 393 1.09 -14.46 42.78
CA LYS A 393 1.67 -13.10 42.87
C LYS A 393 2.28 -12.71 41.54
N GLU A 394 1.93 -11.52 41.07
CA GLU A 394 2.56 -10.96 39.88
C GLU A 394 4.04 -10.62 40.13
N ASN A 395 4.85 -10.83 39.09
CA ASN A 395 6.26 -10.48 39.09
C ASN A 395 6.41 -8.96 38.83
N PRO A 396 7.05 -8.19 39.72
CA PRO A 396 7.37 -6.79 39.48
C PRO A 396 8.24 -6.64 38.21
N ARG A 397 7.91 -5.63 37.40
CA ARG A 397 8.58 -5.37 36.11
C ARG A 397 8.83 -3.88 35.93
N ALA A 398 9.98 -3.56 35.33
CA ALA A 398 10.30 -2.22 34.84
C ALA A 398 10.76 -2.32 33.38
N ILE A 399 10.39 -1.34 32.56
CA ILE A 399 10.71 -1.31 31.12
C ILE A 399 11.34 0.03 30.78
N ALA A 400 12.47 0.00 30.08
CA ALA A 400 13.13 1.16 29.52
C ALA A 400 13.23 1.00 27.99
N ASN A 401 12.55 1.87 27.24
CA ASN A 401 12.59 1.88 25.77
C ASN A 401 13.86 2.59 25.28
N PHE A 402 14.39 2.17 24.14
CA PHE A 402 15.49 2.86 23.47
C PHE A 402 15.34 2.82 21.94
N THR A 403 15.96 3.79 21.26
CA THR A 403 15.94 3.89 19.80
C THR A 403 17.12 3.12 19.21
N MET A 404 16.84 2.18 18.31
CA MET A 404 17.84 1.41 17.58
C MET A 404 17.98 1.92 16.15
N LEU A 405 19.22 2.19 15.73
CA LEU A 405 19.60 2.44 14.34
C LEU A 405 20.66 1.38 13.96
N PRO A 406 20.41 0.49 13.00
CA PRO A 406 21.34 -0.58 12.67
C PRO A 406 22.53 -0.07 11.86
N ILE A 407 23.59 -0.88 11.83
CA ILE A 407 24.67 -0.70 10.86
C ILE A 407 24.14 -0.89 9.44
N GLU A 408 24.74 -0.21 8.48
CA GLU A 408 24.43 -0.44 7.07
C GLU A 408 25.08 -1.73 6.56
N PRO A 409 24.49 -2.40 5.56
CA PRO A 409 25.16 -3.50 4.88
C PRO A 409 26.44 -3.01 4.18
N PRO A 410 27.39 -3.90 3.85
CA PRO A 410 28.56 -3.54 3.05
C PRO A 410 28.13 -2.78 1.80
N ARG A 411 28.71 -1.59 1.60
CA ARG A 411 28.40 -0.78 0.41
C ARG A 411 28.89 -1.54 -0.82
N PRO A 412 28.03 -1.77 -1.82
CA PRO A 412 28.45 -2.37 -3.08
C PRO A 412 29.48 -1.48 -3.78
N GLU A 413 30.37 -2.09 -4.56
CA GLU A 413 31.29 -1.34 -5.39
C GLU A 413 30.54 -0.40 -6.33
N ARG A 414 31.09 0.79 -6.54
CA ARG A 414 30.53 1.75 -7.47
C ARG A 414 30.69 1.20 -8.87
N GLN A 415 29.57 0.92 -9.53
CA GLN A 415 29.58 0.46 -10.91
C GLN A 415 29.73 1.64 -11.85
N ASP A 416 30.26 1.37 -13.05
CA ASP A 416 30.27 2.36 -14.12
C ASP A 416 28.83 2.77 -14.48
N GLY A 417 28.62 4.08 -14.67
CA GLY A 417 27.32 4.66 -15.02
C GLY A 417 26.59 5.36 -13.86
N GLU A 418 25.44 5.95 -14.19
CA GLU A 418 24.58 6.69 -13.26
C GLU A 418 23.18 6.08 -13.29
N ALA A 419 22.53 6.01 -12.13
CA ALA A 419 21.10 5.74 -12.06
C ALA A 419 20.35 7.02 -12.45
N TYR A 420 19.46 6.95 -13.45
CA TYR A 420 18.79 8.14 -13.94
C TYR A 420 17.29 7.95 -14.20
N ALA A 421 16.54 9.03 -14.04
CA ALA A 421 15.15 9.14 -14.48
C ALA A 421 15.07 10.27 -15.50
N ARG A 422 14.43 9.99 -16.64
CA ARG A 422 14.33 10.90 -17.77
C ARG A 422 12.89 11.14 -18.18
N ARG A 423 12.57 12.40 -18.48
CA ARG A 423 11.30 12.80 -19.11
C ARG A 423 11.57 13.78 -20.23
N GLN A 424 10.97 13.52 -21.38
CA GLN A 424 11.01 14.43 -22.53
C GLN A 424 9.68 15.19 -22.61
N HIS A 425 9.76 16.45 -23.02
CA HIS A 425 8.60 17.29 -23.23
C HIS A 425 8.76 18.13 -24.49
N GLN A 426 7.64 18.35 -25.17
CA GLN A 426 7.53 19.17 -26.36
C GLN A 426 6.55 20.29 -26.07
N PHE A 427 7.02 21.53 -26.17
CA PHE A 427 6.20 22.71 -25.96
C PHE A 427 5.30 22.98 -27.16
N LEU A 428 4.12 23.54 -26.89
CA LEU A 428 3.25 24.08 -27.92
C LEU A 428 3.48 25.59 -27.99
N GLU A 429 3.92 26.10 -29.15
CA GLU A 429 4.06 27.54 -29.33
C GLU A 429 2.68 28.22 -29.29
N ASN A 430 2.57 29.30 -28.51
CA ASN A 430 1.36 30.11 -28.32
C ASN A 430 0.16 29.37 -27.67
N ALA A 431 0.41 28.30 -26.92
CA ALA A 431 -0.64 27.68 -26.10
C ALA A 431 -0.89 28.49 -24.82
N PRO A 432 -2.14 28.94 -24.54
CA PRO A 432 -2.44 29.67 -23.32
C PRO A 432 -2.23 28.79 -22.09
N SER A 433 -1.71 29.40 -21.02
CA SER A 433 -1.55 28.76 -19.70
C SER A 433 -2.89 28.33 -19.12
N VAL A 434 -3.06 27.06 -18.78
CA VAL A 434 -4.25 26.58 -18.04
C VAL A 434 -4.00 26.80 -16.54
N ALA A 435 -4.00 28.05 -16.10
CA ALA A 435 -3.95 28.39 -14.68
C ALA A 435 -4.89 29.56 -14.34
N ALA A 436 -5.72 29.34 -13.32
CA ALA A 436 -6.76 30.20 -12.74
C ALA A 436 -8.09 30.28 -13.53
N GLY A 437 -9.10 29.58 -13.01
CA GLY A 437 -10.46 29.56 -13.56
C GLY A 437 -11.08 30.94 -13.65
N LYS A 438 -11.41 31.36 -14.87
CA LYS A 438 -12.47 32.33 -15.13
C LYS A 438 -13.64 31.60 -15.77
N LYS A 439 -14.79 31.58 -15.09
CA LYS A 439 -16.07 31.16 -15.69
C LYS A 439 -16.39 32.12 -16.85
N PRO A 440 -16.79 31.64 -18.04
CA PRO A 440 -17.28 32.53 -19.07
C PRO A 440 -18.64 33.10 -18.64
N GLY A 441 -18.79 34.43 -18.70
CA GLY A 441 -20.03 35.14 -18.41
C GLY A 441 -21.10 34.86 -19.46
N LEU A 442 -22.36 34.82 -19.03
CA LEU A 442 -23.51 34.32 -19.80
C LEU A 442 -24.02 35.24 -20.93
N PHE A 443 -23.25 36.24 -21.39
CA PHE A 443 -23.77 37.26 -22.32
C PHE A 443 -22.91 37.63 -23.53
N ASP A 444 -21.84 36.90 -23.86
CA ASP A 444 -21.15 37.16 -25.14
C ASP A 444 -21.69 36.28 -26.27
N ARG A 445 -22.58 36.87 -27.08
CA ARG A 445 -23.17 36.24 -28.26
C ARG A 445 -22.77 37.01 -29.53
N LYS A 446 -21.77 36.45 -30.23
CA LYS A 446 -21.48 36.49 -31.68
C LYS A 446 -21.06 37.82 -32.33
N SER A 447 -19.89 37.78 -32.97
CA SER A 447 -19.76 38.12 -34.39
C SER A 447 -18.53 37.47 -35.06
N SER A 448 -18.73 37.09 -36.33
CA SER A 448 -17.77 36.89 -37.42
C SER A 448 -16.70 35.79 -37.34
N THR A 449 -16.96 34.72 -38.09
CA THR A 449 -16.15 34.25 -39.23
C THR A 449 -14.67 34.67 -39.25
N SER A 450 -13.82 33.89 -38.59
CA SER A 450 -12.44 33.70 -39.03
C SER A 450 -12.16 32.20 -39.02
N VAL A 451 -11.82 31.67 -40.20
CA VAL A 451 -11.14 30.38 -40.35
C VAL A 451 -10.04 30.31 -39.29
N PRO A 452 -9.86 29.20 -38.53
CA PRO A 452 -8.70 29.11 -37.66
C PRO A 452 -7.48 29.16 -38.56
N THR A 453 -6.75 30.27 -38.52
CA THR A 453 -5.44 30.36 -39.16
C THR A 453 -4.60 29.30 -38.48
N SER A 454 -4.24 28.24 -39.21
CA SER A 454 -3.23 27.29 -38.79
C SER A 454 -2.06 28.09 -38.22
N PRO A 455 -1.55 27.79 -37.01
CA PRO A 455 -0.40 28.52 -36.50
C PRO A 455 0.74 28.34 -37.49
N THR A 456 1.08 29.42 -38.20
CA THR A 456 2.31 29.54 -38.97
C THR A 456 3.45 29.69 -37.98
N SER A 457 3.82 28.62 -37.27
CA SER A 457 5.15 28.50 -36.69
C SER A 457 6.06 27.89 -37.75
N SER A 458 7.06 28.65 -38.18
CA SER A 458 8.00 28.28 -39.24
C SER A 458 9.10 27.30 -38.78
N GLY A 459 8.80 26.41 -37.83
CA GLY A 459 9.77 25.48 -37.27
C GLY A 459 9.16 24.36 -36.42
N PRO A 460 9.89 23.25 -36.22
CA PRO A 460 9.44 22.17 -35.34
C PRO A 460 9.32 22.67 -33.89
N PRO A 461 8.30 22.23 -33.13
CA PRO A 461 8.06 22.67 -31.76
C PRO A 461 9.25 22.35 -30.84
N PRO A 462 9.61 23.24 -29.90
CA PRO A 462 10.80 23.07 -29.09
C PRO A 462 10.66 21.90 -28.11
N ARG A 463 11.68 21.06 -28.04
CA ARG A 463 11.73 19.85 -27.21
C ARG A 463 12.90 19.92 -26.25
N VAL A 464 12.64 19.49 -25.01
CA VAL A 464 13.65 19.36 -23.96
C VAL A 464 13.52 18.02 -23.27
N SER A 465 14.63 17.54 -22.71
CA SER A 465 14.66 16.39 -21.81
C SER A 465 15.11 16.85 -20.44
N LEU A 466 14.49 16.36 -19.38
CA LEU A 466 14.96 16.52 -18.01
C LEU A 466 15.44 15.19 -17.46
N ASP A 467 16.61 15.23 -16.82
CA ASP A 467 17.28 14.08 -16.24
C ASP A 467 17.55 14.35 -14.76
N ALA A 468 17.14 13.43 -13.88
CA ALA A 468 17.63 13.35 -12.50
C ALA A 468 18.60 12.16 -12.43
N ARG A 469 19.82 12.37 -11.94
CA ARG A 469 20.90 11.36 -11.91
C ARG A 469 21.51 11.21 -10.52
N LEU A 470 21.78 9.98 -10.13
CA LEU A 470 22.47 9.56 -8.90
C LEU A 470 23.62 8.60 -9.25
N PRO A 471 24.65 8.46 -8.40
CA PRO A 471 25.64 7.39 -8.52
C PRO A 471 24.97 6.01 -8.62
N ASN A 472 25.60 5.07 -9.34
CA ASN A 472 25.14 3.68 -9.41
C ASN A 472 25.94 2.80 -8.42
N PRO A 473 25.29 2.11 -7.47
CA PRO A 473 23.85 2.09 -7.20
C PRO A 473 23.35 3.33 -6.45
N ALA A 474 22.07 3.66 -6.67
CA ALA A 474 21.41 4.83 -6.10
C ALA A 474 21.19 4.66 -4.58
N ILE A 475 22.19 5.07 -3.80
CA ILE A 475 22.19 5.00 -2.34
C ILE A 475 22.21 6.41 -1.77
N LEU A 476 21.23 6.70 -0.91
CA LEU A 476 21.18 7.89 -0.07
C LEU A 476 21.59 7.51 1.35
N THR A 477 22.22 8.44 2.07
CA THR A 477 22.67 8.18 3.45
C THR A 477 21.98 9.17 4.39
N ALA A 478 21.38 8.67 5.47
CA ALA A 478 20.76 9.52 6.48
C ALA A 478 21.78 10.52 7.05
N ASN A 479 21.33 11.75 7.31
CA ASN A 479 22.17 12.86 7.79
C ASN A 479 23.33 13.26 6.85
N GLN A 480 23.26 12.90 5.58
CA GLN A 480 24.22 13.33 4.56
C GLN A 480 23.51 13.99 3.39
N ASP A 481 24.25 14.83 2.68
CA ASP A 481 23.80 15.45 1.45
C ASP A 481 23.51 14.42 0.37
N MET A 482 22.52 14.72 -0.45
CA MET A 482 22.11 13.87 -1.54
C MET A 482 23.03 14.10 -2.77
N PRO A 483 23.66 13.06 -3.32
CA PRO A 483 24.55 13.17 -4.50
C PRO A 483 23.75 13.28 -5.81
N LEU A 484 22.71 14.11 -5.84
CA LEU A 484 21.80 14.29 -6.97
C LEU A 484 22.34 15.32 -7.95
N ARG A 485 22.21 15.01 -9.24
CA ARG A 485 22.33 15.98 -10.34
C ARG A 485 21.01 16.07 -11.09
N VAL A 486 20.57 17.28 -11.40
CA VAL A 486 19.40 17.51 -12.26
C VAL A 486 19.84 18.31 -13.47
N LEU A 487 19.51 17.84 -14.67
CA LEU A 487 19.96 18.43 -15.93
C LEU A 487 18.80 18.63 -16.88
N MET A 488 18.82 19.72 -17.64
CA MET A 488 18.03 19.86 -18.86
C MET A 488 18.92 19.61 -20.06
N LYS A 489 18.47 18.78 -20.99
CA LYS A 489 19.07 18.61 -22.30
C LYS A 489 18.21 19.23 -23.39
N ASN A 490 18.83 20.04 -24.24
CA ASN A 490 18.15 20.62 -25.41
C ASN A 490 17.98 19.55 -26.50
N MET A 491 16.76 19.29 -27.00
CA MET A 491 16.47 18.19 -27.93
C MET A 491 16.01 18.66 -29.31
N SER A 492 15.86 19.97 -29.49
CA SER A 492 15.63 20.59 -30.80
C SER A 492 16.06 22.06 -30.77
N PRO A 493 16.22 22.70 -31.93
CA PRO A 493 16.38 24.14 -31.98
C PRO A 493 15.20 24.85 -31.30
N ARG A 494 15.46 26.00 -30.68
CA ARG A 494 14.46 26.80 -29.97
C ARG A 494 14.74 28.30 -30.16
N THR A 495 13.70 29.11 -30.09
CA THR A 495 13.78 30.57 -30.32
C THR A 495 13.64 31.38 -29.03
N LYS A 496 13.07 30.79 -27.97
CA LYS A 496 12.88 31.43 -26.67
C LYS A 496 13.61 30.68 -25.55
N ASN A 497 13.74 31.35 -24.40
CA ASN A 497 14.29 30.76 -23.19
C ASN A 497 13.34 29.72 -22.58
N VAL A 498 13.92 28.71 -21.92
CA VAL A 498 13.20 27.84 -20.99
C VAL A 498 13.54 28.31 -19.57
N TYR A 499 12.54 28.47 -18.72
CA TYR A 499 12.72 28.89 -17.33
C TYR A 499 12.38 27.74 -16.37
N LEU A 500 13.22 27.55 -15.36
CA LEU A 500 12.86 26.82 -14.15
C LEU A 500 11.91 27.69 -13.33
N GLN A 501 10.69 27.20 -13.13
CA GLN A 501 9.63 27.88 -12.39
C GLN A 501 9.28 27.17 -11.07
N MET A 502 9.56 25.88 -10.97
CA MET A 502 9.34 25.09 -9.76
C MET A 502 10.41 24.00 -9.65
N LEU A 503 10.88 23.75 -8.43
CA LEU A 503 11.69 22.59 -8.09
C LEU A 503 11.22 22.03 -6.75
N GLN A 504 10.75 20.79 -6.75
CA GLN A 504 10.44 20.07 -5.52
C GLN A 504 11.17 18.72 -5.53
N ILE A 505 11.84 18.42 -4.42
CA ILE A 505 12.51 17.15 -4.19
C ILE A 505 11.88 16.50 -2.97
N GLU A 506 11.41 15.28 -3.17
CA GLU A 506 10.65 14.52 -2.21
C GLU A 506 11.23 13.09 -2.14
N LEU A 507 11.46 12.60 -0.94
CA LEU A 507 11.76 11.19 -0.71
C LEU A 507 10.48 10.48 -0.29
N ILE A 508 10.01 9.53 -1.09
CA ILE A 508 8.81 8.74 -0.83
C ILE A 508 9.26 7.39 -0.27
N GLY A 509 8.81 7.05 0.93
CA GLY A 509 9.12 5.78 1.55
C GLY A 509 7.87 4.91 1.71
N TYR A 510 7.95 3.71 1.19
CA TYR A 510 6.90 2.70 1.21
C TYR A 510 7.22 1.65 2.26
N THR A 511 6.27 1.37 3.15
CA THR A 511 6.35 0.32 4.16
C THR A 511 5.32 -0.74 3.86
N LYS A 512 5.79 -1.90 3.41
CA LYS A 512 4.96 -3.10 3.27
C LYS A 512 4.78 -3.72 4.64
N VAL A 513 3.54 -3.82 5.07
CA VAL A 513 3.10 -4.45 6.31
C VAL A 513 2.34 -5.71 5.96
N ARG A 514 2.79 -6.85 6.47
CA ARG A 514 2.10 -8.12 6.35
C ARG A 514 1.71 -8.60 7.74
N ALA A 515 0.47 -8.99 7.92
CA ALA A 515 -0.03 -9.68 9.11
C ALA A 515 -0.84 -10.88 8.64
N HIS A 516 -0.30 -12.09 8.82
CA HIS A 516 -0.86 -13.34 8.26
C HIS A 516 -1.02 -13.24 6.74
N GLU A 517 -2.26 -13.38 6.23
CA GLU A 517 -2.63 -13.28 4.81
C GLU A 517 -2.94 -11.83 4.37
N VAL A 518 -3.00 -10.88 5.30
CA VAL A 518 -3.31 -9.49 4.99
C VAL A 518 -2.01 -8.75 4.74
N ALA A 519 -1.88 -8.13 3.57
CA ALA A 519 -0.76 -7.28 3.22
C ALA A 519 -1.25 -5.90 2.78
N ARG A 520 -0.56 -4.86 3.24
CA ARG A 520 -0.79 -3.47 2.82
C ARG A 520 0.53 -2.74 2.64
N THR A 521 0.51 -1.68 1.87
CA THR A 521 1.67 -0.81 1.69
C THR A 521 1.28 0.59 2.13
N GLU A 522 1.88 1.05 3.21
CA GLU A 522 1.72 2.42 3.69
C GLU A 522 2.82 3.29 3.10
N SER A 523 2.49 4.49 2.66
CA SER A 523 3.47 5.45 2.15
C SER A 523 3.61 6.64 3.09
N ASN A 524 4.81 7.19 3.17
CA ASN A 524 5.11 8.44 3.85
C ASN A 524 6.13 9.21 2.99
N SER A 525 6.03 10.54 2.94
CA SER A 525 6.95 11.37 2.16
C SER A 525 7.67 12.40 3.01
N TRP A 526 8.93 12.66 2.63
CA TRP A 526 9.76 13.73 3.20
C TRP A 526 10.04 14.74 2.09
N ILE A 527 9.49 15.94 2.22
CA ILE A 527 9.85 17.06 1.35
C ILE A 527 11.25 17.52 1.77
N LEU A 528 12.25 17.25 0.94
CA LEU A 528 13.64 17.63 1.19
C LEU A 528 13.87 19.11 0.84
N CYS A 529 13.28 19.56 -0.26
CA CYS A 529 13.19 20.97 -0.59
C CYS A 529 12.01 21.24 -1.54
N SER A 530 11.44 22.44 -1.46
CA SER A 530 10.41 22.90 -2.39
C SER A 530 10.58 24.38 -2.69
N PHE A 531 10.59 24.71 -3.97
CA PHE A 531 10.69 26.06 -4.50
C PHE A 531 9.63 26.25 -5.58
N SER A 532 8.96 27.39 -5.55
CA SER A 532 7.92 27.78 -6.51
C SER A 532 8.14 29.23 -6.94
N ASN A 533 7.48 29.65 -8.02
CA ASN A 533 7.58 30.99 -8.59
C ASN A 533 9.03 31.39 -8.93
N MET A 534 9.84 30.41 -9.35
CA MET A 534 11.20 30.65 -9.80
C MET A 534 11.19 31.31 -11.19
N ALA A 535 12.25 32.04 -11.52
CA ALA A 535 12.42 32.71 -12.81
C ALA A 535 13.82 32.49 -13.36
N ILE A 536 14.35 31.27 -13.22
CA ILE A 536 15.74 30.97 -13.53
C ILE A 536 15.86 30.47 -14.98
N PRO A 537 16.60 31.15 -15.86
CA PRO A 537 16.79 30.69 -17.23
C PRO A 537 17.65 29.41 -17.25
N LEU A 538 17.23 28.41 -18.03
CA LEU A 538 17.92 27.14 -18.21
C LEU A 538 18.50 27.08 -19.63
N GLY A 539 19.73 27.59 -19.76
CA GLY A 539 20.45 27.72 -21.02
C GLY A 539 19.99 28.91 -21.86
N ALA A 540 20.64 29.11 -23.00
CA ALA A 540 20.30 30.13 -23.99
C ALA A 540 19.53 29.52 -25.18
N PRO A 541 18.78 30.33 -25.96
CA PRO A 541 18.10 29.84 -27.16
C PRO A 541 19.09 29.47 -28.27
N THR A 542 20.27 30.08 -28.25
CA THR A 542 21.40 29.84 -29.16
C THR A 542 22.19 28.58 -28.86
N ASP A 543 21.89 27.88 -27.76
CA ASP A 543 22.59 26.65 -27.40
C ASP A 543 22.37 25.57 -28.47
N ALA A 544 23.43 24.84 -28.78
CA ALA A 544 23.35 23.72 -29.72
C ALA A 544 22.34 22.66 -29.23
N VAL A 545 21.81 21.89 -30.18
CA VAL A 545 21.05 20.67 -29.84
C VAL A 545 21.99 19.71 -29.11
N GLU A 546 21.45 18.94 -28.18
CA GLU A 546 22.16 18.04 -27.27
C GLU A 546 22.93 18.71 -26.12
N THR A 547 22.98 20.04 -26.05
CA THR A 547 23.60 20.74 -24.91
C THR A 547 22.88 20.37 -23.61
N GLU A 548 23.65 19.93 -22.61
CA GLU A 548 23.18 19.68 -21.25
C GLU A 548 23.45 20.89 -20.35
N VAL A 549 22.41 21.37 -19.69
CA VAL A 549 22.44 22.50 -18.75
C VAL A 549 22.14 21.96 -17.34
N PRO A 550 23.09 21.96 -16.40
CA PRO A 550 22.84 21.54 -15.03
C PRO A 550 21.99 22.58 -14.29
N ILE A 551 21.03 22.12 -13.49
CA ILE A 551 20.36 22.95 -12.50
C ILE A 551 21.31 23.10 -11.30
N ASN A 552 21.40 24.31 -10.75
CA ASN A 552 22.33 24.63 -9.66
C ASN A 552 22.09 23.69 -8.44
N PRO A 553 23.10 22.91 -8.01
CA PRO A 553 22.95 22.03 -6.85
C PRO A 553 22.70 22.75 -5.53
N GLU A 554 23.00 24.06 -5.41
CA GLU A 554 22.74 24.86 -4.20
C GLU A 554 21.27 24.86 -3.76
N TYR A 555 20.34 24.53 -4.66
CA TYR A 555 18.94 24.35 -4.29
C TYR A 555 18.72 23.15 -3.36
N TRP A 556 19.62 22.15 -3.36
CA TRP A 556 19.52 20.94 -2.53
C TRP A 556 20.80 20.53 -1.81
N SER A 557 21.95 21.19 -2.06
CA SER A 557 23.12 21.05 -1.20
C SER A 557 22.80 21.59 0.19
N ASP A 558 23.46 21.06 1.22
CA ASP A 558 23.25 21.41 2.62
C ASP A 558 21.83 21.10 3.16
N LYS A 559 21.04 20.33 2.39
CA LYS A 559 19.74 19.79 2.82
C LYS A 559 19.88 18.28 2.96
N PRO A 560 20.50 17.80 4.05
CA PRO A 560 20.77 16.39 4.23
C PRO A 560 19.46 15.61 4.36
N ILE A 561 19.53 14.30 4.07
CA ILE A 561 18.42 13.39 4.35
C ILE A 561 18.07 13.45 5.84
N PRO A 562 16.82 13.78 6.24
CA PRO A 562 16.49 14.00 7.64
C PRO A 562 16.78 12.78 8.53
N ASN A 563 17.19 13.03 9.77
CA ASN A 563 17.39 12.01 10.80
C ASN A 563 16.10 11.25 11.21
N THR A 564 14.95 11.65 10.68
CA THR A 564 13.66 10.96 10.84
C THR A 564 13.43 9.85 9.81
N VAL A 565 14.26 9.78 8.75
CA VAL A 565 14.13 8.78 7.69
C VAL A 565 14.77 7.47 8.17
N PRO A 566 14.00 6.38 8.38
CA PRO A 566 14.59 5.09 8.72
C PRO A 566 15.37 4.52 7.52
N PRO A 567 16.46 3.76 7.73
CA PRO A 567 17.12 3.06 6.64
C PRO A 567 16.18 2.06 5.95
N THR A 568 16.50 1.69 4.72
CA THR A 568 15.91 0.56 4.00
C THR A 568 16.14 -0.73 4.80
N PHE A 569 15.08 -1.47 5.09
CA PHE A 569 15.16 -2.72 5.84
C PHE A 569 14.13 -3.73 5.36
N GLN A 570 14.35 -4.99 5.69
CA GLN A 570 13.41 -6.08 5.49
C GLN A 570 13.44 -7.00 6.71
N THR A 571 12.26 -7.29 7.25
CA THR A 571 12.02 -8.32 8.25
C THR A 571 11.05 -9.34 7.66
N CYS A 572 10.60 -10.29 8.49
CA CYS A 572 9.67 -11.34 8.10
C CYS A 572 8.26 -10.84 7.73
N ASN A 573 7.88 -9.66 8.23
CA ASN A 573 6.53 -9.13 8.11
C ASN A 573 6.47 -7.61 7.86
N LEU A 574 7.60 -6.91 7.95
CA LEU A 574 7.74 -5.50 7.61
C LEU A 574 8.88 -5.32 6.61
N SER A 575 8.70 -4.49 5.60
CA SER A 575 9.83 -4.05 4.76
C SER A 575 9.65 -2.62 4.31
N ARG A 576 10.76 -1.92 4.11
CA ARG A 576 10.76 -0.50 3.79
C ARG A 576 11.71 -0.16 2.65
N PHE A 577 11.20 0.47 1.61
CA PHE A 577 11.92 0.87 0.40
C PHE A 577 11.53 2.28 -0.04
N TYR A 578 12.32 2.89 -0.91
CA TYR A 578 12.21 4.31 -1.23
C TYR A 578 12.24 4.61 -2.72
N GLU A 579 11.54 5.68 -3.09
CA GLU A 579 11.71 6.38 -4.36
C GLU A 579 12.06 7.84 -4.08
N LEU A 580 13.03 8.39 -4.81
CA LEU A 580 13.28 9.82 -4.86
C LEU A 580 12.46 10.40 -6.03
N GLU A 581 11.59 11.36 -5.73
CA GLU A 581 10.84 12.13 -6.73
C GLU A 581 11.39 13.55 -6.84
N VAL A 582 11.79 13.93 -8.05
CA VAL A 582 12.19 15.29 -8.41
C VAL A 582 11.12 15.85 -9.37
N ARG A 583 10.32 16.81 -8.91
CA ARG A 583 9.37 17.54 -9.74
C ARG A 583 10.01 18.82 -10.22
N VAL A 584 10.12 18.96 -11.53
CA VAL A 584 10.68 20.15 -12.17
C VAL A 584 9.59 20.83 -12.98
N GLY A 585 9.21 22.04 -12.59
CA GLY A 585 8.30 22.89 -13.36
C GLY A 585 9.10 23.78 -14.29
N ILE A 586 8.88 23.61 -15.59
CA ILE A 586 9.50 24.40 -16.65
C ILE A 586 8.46 25.16 -17.46
N GLY A 587 8.81 26.36 -17.90
CA GLY A 587 8.01 27.14 -18.86
C GLY A 587 8.86 27.65 -20.02
N TYR A 588 8.24 27.90 -21.17
CA TYR A 588 8.91 28.34 -22.40
C TYR A 588 8.44 29.74 -22.79
N GLY A 589 9.37 30.68 -22.97
CA GLY A 589 9.06 32.07 -23.35
C GLY A 589 9.15 33.07 -22.20
N SER A 590 8.24 32.95 -21.24
CA SER A 590 8.05 33.83 -20.08
C SER A 590 7.98 33.00 -18.81
N TYR A 591 8.34 33.63 -17.70
CA TYR A 591 8.16 33.09 -16.34
C TYR A 591 6.98 33.73 -15.60
N LYS A 592 6.29 34.69 -16.25
CA LYS A 592 5.14 35.36 -15.64
C LYS A 592 3.94 34.42 -15.62
N GLN A 593 3.27 34.39 -14.47
CA GLN A 593 2.09 33.57 -14.25
C GLN A 593 1.00 33.88 -15.28
N GLY A 594 0.51 32.84 -15.96
CA GLY A 594 -0.59 32.96 -16.93
C GLY A 594 -0.18 33.38 -18.34
N GLU A 595 1.06 33.84 -18.57
CA GLU A 595 1.53 34.24 -19.90
C GLU A 595 1.95 33.04 -20.76
N ASP A 596 2.59 32.04 -20.16
CA ASP A 596 3.09 30.85 -20.88
C ASP A 596 2.75 29.53 -20.16
N GLN A 597 2.90 28.43 -20.90
CA GLN A 597 2.63 27.07 -20.44
C GLN A 597 3.64 26.66 -19.35
N LEU A 598 3.16 26.48 -18.11
CA LEU A 598 3.91 25.79 -17.06
C LEU A 598 3.67 24.29 -17.15
N VAL A 599 4.74 23.51 -17.28
CA VAL A 599 4.69 22.05 -17.31
C VAL A 599 5.53 21.49 -16.16
N VAL A 600 4.88 20.68 -15.32
CA VAL A 600 5.54 19.99 -14.21
C VAL A 600 5.84 18.56 -14.61
N LEU A 601 7.12 18.21 -14.65
CA LEU A 601 7.61 16.89 -15.02
C LEU A 601 8.11 16.14 -13.78
N PRO A 602 7.46 15.04 -13.37
CA PRO A 602 7.94 14.20 -12.27
C PRO A 602 9.01 13.20 -12.75
N LEU A 603 10.17 13.22 -12.12
CA LEU A 603 11.28 12.28 -12.32
C LEU A 603 11.39 11.38 -11.08
N ARG A 604 11.11 10.08 -11.22
CA ARG A 604 11.14 9.11 -10.10
C ARG A 604 12.27 8.11 -10.24
N LEU A 605 13.03 7.92 -9.17
CA LEU A 605 14.18 7.03 -9.07
C LEU A 605 14.01 6.08 -7.87
N PRO A 606 14.11 4.75 -8.04
CA PRO A 606 14.22 3.86 -6.88
C PRO A 606 15.57 4.10 -6.18
N VAL A 607 15.55 4.23 -4.86
CA VAL A 607 16.76 4.48 -4.06
C VAL A 607 16.79 3.58 -2.81
N LYS A 608 18.00 3.26 -2.33
CA LYS A 608 18.21 2.68 -1.00
C LYS A 608 18.62 3.78 -0.03
N VAL A 609 18.09 3.77 1.18
CA VAL A 609 18.51 4.69 2.25
C VAL A 609 19.32 3.92 3.28
N TYR A 610 20.55 4.34 3.55
CA TYR A 610 21.44 3.73 4.52
C TYR A 610 21.57 4.58 5.79
N SER A 611 21.94 3.93 6.90
CA SER A 611 22.05 4.57 8.21
C SER A 611 23.29 5.45 8.36
N GLY A 612 24.32 5.25 7.53
CA GLY A 612 25.61 5.93 7.65
C GLY A 612 26.54 5.32 8.71
N ILE A 613 26.10 4.27 9.41
CA ILE A 613 26.94 3.55 10.38
C ILE A 613 27.62 2.40 9.65
N ALA A 614 28.84 2.64 9.18
CA ALA A 614 29.62 1.65 8.44
C ALA A 614 29.87 0.36 9.26
N PRO A 615 29.86 -0.82 8.62
CA PRO A 615 30.24 -2.06 9.28
C PRO A 615 31.72 -2.04 9.73
N PRO A 616 32.08 -2.73 10.82
CA PRO A 616 33.47 -2.85 11.26
C PRO A 616 34.37 -3.44 10.17
N LYS A 617 35.62 -2.98 10.07
CA LYS A 617 36.60 -3.44 9.06
C LYS A 617 36.80 -4.96 9.07
N ALA A 618 36.92 -5.57 10.25
CA ALA A 618 37.04 -7.03 10.38
C ALA A 618 35.82 -7.78 9.80
N LEU A 619 34.63 -7.17 9.82
CA LEU A 619 33.43 -7.73 9.20
C LEU A 619 33.48 -7.62 7.67
N LEU A 620 33.97 -6.48 7.16
CA LEU A 620 34.21 -6.29 5.72
C LEU A 620 35.29 -7.24 5.17
N GLU A 621 36.38 -7.42 5.91
CA GLU A 621 37.48 -8.34 5.55
C GLU A 621 36.98 -9.79 5.50
N SER A 622 36.14 -10.21 6.45
CA SER A 622 35.52 -11.54 6.44
C SER A 622 34.57 -11.77 5.26
N ALA A 623 33.87 -10.74 4.79
CA ALA A 623 33.00 -10.81 3.62
C ALA A 623 33.81 -10.92 2.31
N LEU A 624 35.04 -10.39 2.29
CA LEU A 624 35.94 -10.40 1.13
C LEU A 624 36.74 -11.71 1.00
N THR A 625 37.03 -12.40 2.11
CA THR A 625 37.85 -13.63 2.10
C THR A 625 37.08 -14.91 1.79
N GLY A 626 35.74 -14.89 1.75
CA GLY A 626 34.92 -16.01 1.26
C GLY A 626 35.03 -17.32 2.06
N GLU A 627 35.62 -17.34 3.26
CA GLU A 627 35.75 -18.56 4.06
C GLU A 627 34.48 -18.86 4.88
N ALA A 628 33.38 -19.07 4.18
CA ALA A 628 32.24 -19.80 4.72
C ALA A 628 32.55 -21.31 4.66
N GLY A 629 33.40 -21.83 5.56
CA GLY A 629 33.50 -23.30 5.70
C GLY A 629 34.71 -23.96 6.33
N LYS A 630 35.70 -23.28 6.92
CA LYS A 630 36.79 -23.99 7.62
C LYS A 630 37.07 -23.44 9.01
N THR A 631 36.94 -24.32 10.00
CA THR A 631 37.41 -24.15 11.37
C THR A 631 38.93 -24.01 11.37
N ALA A 632 39.44 -22.78 11.42
CA ALA A 632 40.84 -22.53 11.72
C ALA A 632 41.03 -22.60 13.24
N ASN A 633 41.66 -23.68 13.67
CA ASN A 633 42.14 -23.91 15.03
C ASN A 633 43.29 -22.91 15.29
N LEU A 634 42.97 -21.69 15.74
CA LEU A 634 43.98 -20.72 16.16
C LEU A 634 44.31 -20.97 17.64
N GLY A 635 45.49 -21.54 17.87
CA GLY A 635 46.02 -21.81 19.20
C GLY A 635 46.06 -20.55 20.07
N VAL A 636 45.46 -20.67 21.26
CA VAL A 636 45.49 -19.67 22.33
C VAL A 636 46.90 -19.69 22.96
N PRO A 637 47.64 -18.57 23.05
CA PRO A 637 48.73 -18.44 24.02
C PRO A 637 48.12 -18.27 25.42
N PRO A 638 48.69 -18.88 26.47
CA PRO A 638 48.12 -18.79 27.81
C PRO A 638 48.11 -17.33 28.30
N PRO A 639 47.06 -16.89 29.01
CA PRO A 639 46.91 -15.50 29.40
C PRO A 639 47.96 -15.11 30.44
N ALA A 640 48.62 -13.97 30.19
CA ALA A 640 49.40 -13.24 31.17
C ALA A 640 48.48 -12.75 32.30
N GLN A 641 48.94 -12.92 33.54
CA GLN A 641 48.24 -12.57 34.78
C GLN A 641 47.85 -11.08 34.80
N GLY A 642 46.55 -10.81 34.88
CA GLY A 642 45.97 -9.51 35.22
C GLY A 642 45.58 -9.41 36.71
N PRO A 643 45.45 -8.20 37.28
CA PRO A 643 45.77 -7.93 38.69
C PRO A 643 44.68 -8.33 39.70
N HIS A 644 45.16 -8.65 40.90
CA HIS A 644 44.43 -9.09 42.10
C HIS A 644 43.24 -8.19 42.50
N MET A 645 42.08 -8.81 42.73
CA MET A 645 41.03 -8.26 43.60
C MET A 645 41.35 -8.61 45.07
N PRO A 646 41.13 -7.70 46.04
CA PRO A 646 41.37 -7.98 47.45
C PRO A 646 40.30 -8.88 48.06
N SER A 647 40.75 -9.65 49.04
CA SER A 647 40.10 -10.77 49.73
C SER A 647 39.01 -10.37 50.74
N MET A 648 38.10 -11.33 50.93
CA MET A 648 37.07 -11.47 51.97
C MET A 648 37.55 -11.24 53.42
N PRO A 649 36.63 -11.04 54.38
CA PRO A 649 36.78 -11.57 55.74
C PRO A 649 36.03 -12.90 55.93
N THR A 650 36.68 -13.78 56.68
CA THR A 650 36.39 -15.17 57.03
C THR A 650 35.47 -15.32 58.26
N HIS A 651 34.75 -16.45 58.33
CA HIS A 651 34.51 -17.24 59.54
C HIS A 651 34.15 -18.68 59.11
N THR A 652 35.12 -19.60 59.07
CA THR A 652 35.45 -20.62 60.09
C THR A 652 34.34 -21.63 60.39
N GLY A 653 34.55 -22.89 60.02
CA GLY A 653 34.24 -24.01 60.92
C GLY A 653 33.61 -25.27 60.31
N PHE A 654 34.43 -26.33 60.30
CA PHE A 654 34.10 -27.75 60.39
C PHE A 654 33.63 -28.53 59.14
N GLY A 655 34.51 -29.46 58.75
CA GLY A 655 34.28 -30.48 57.73
C GLY A 655 33.73 -31.80 58.26
N GLY A 656 33.43 -32.69 57.32
CA GLY A 656 33.11 -34.10 57.52
C GLY A 656 32.95 -34.80 56.16
N PRO A 657 33.33 -36.08 56.01
CA PRO A 657 33.71 -36.67 54.72
C PRO A 657 32.59 -37.51 54.07
N SER A 658 32.93 -38.07 52.89
CA SER A 658 32.25 -39.20 52.21
C SER A 658 31.06 -38.79 51.32
N THR A 659 30.76 -39.37 50.17
CA THR A 659 31.24 -40.57 49.45
C THR A 659 30.60 -40.50 48.06
N SER A 660 31.37 -40.74 47.00
CA SER A 660 30.79 -41.06 45.69
C SER A 660 30.12 -42.44 45.74
N PRO A 661 29.02 -42.63 44.99
CA PRO A 661 28.87 -43.87 44.26
C PRO A 661 28.74 -43.62 42.77
N ASN A 662 29.38 -44.53 42.07
CA ASN A 662 29.50 -44.63 40.63
C ASN A 662 28.20 -45.19 40.01
N ALA A 663 28.06 -44.92 38.71
CA ALA A 663 27.23 -45.59 37.72
C ALA A 663 25.70 -45.33 37.72
N THR A 664 25.20 -44.83 36.59
CA THR A 664 24.69 -45.72 35.53
C THR A 664 24.32 -44.93 34.27
N HIS A 665 24.80 -45.43 33.13
CA HIS A 665 24.38 -45.03 31.80
C HIS A 665 22.85 -45.09 31.66
N ARG A 666 22.25 -44.00 31.16
CA ARG A 666 20.97 -44.04 30.43
C ARG A 666 21.12 -43.23 29.13
N PRO A 667 20.44 -43.67 28.06
CA PRO A 667 20.71 -43.22 26.69
C PRO A 667 20.35 -41.75 26.52
N GLN A 668 21.22 -41.03 25.83
CA GLN A 668 21.01 -39.66 25.38
C GLN A 668 19.72 -39.58 24.57
N SER A 669 18.71 -38.87 25.10
CA SER A 669 17.64 -38.34 24.28
C SER A 669 18.27 -37.28 23.37
N GLU A 670 18.09 -37.44 22.06
CA GLU A 670 18.55 -36.50 21.03
C GLU A 670 18.15 -35.06 21.40
N SER A 671 19.11 -34.32 21.93
CA SER A 671 19.06 -32.86 21.97
C SER A 671 19.09 -32.40 20.53
N PHE A 672 18.03 -31.74 20.07
CA PHE A 672 18.10 -30.96 18.84
C PHE A 672 19.17 -29.89 19.04
N GLU A 673 20.38 -30.21 18.59
CA GLU A 673 21.52 -29.33 18.61
C GLU A 673 21.16 -28.12 17.74
N ALA A 674 21.14 -26.93 18.35
CA ALA A 674 20.98 -25.71 17.59
C ALA A 674 22.08 -25.68 16.52
N PRO A 675 21.77 -25.27 15.26
CA PRO A 675 22.80 -25.19 14.25
C PRO A 675 23.96 -24.33 14.76
N PRO A 676 25.22 -24.71 14.47
CA PRO A 676 26.37 -23.96 14.94
C PRO A 676 26.25 -22.49 14.51
N PRO A 677 26.70 -21.54 15.35
CA PRO A 677 26.65 -20.13 15.01
C PRO A 677 27.34 -19.92 13.66
N THR A 678 26.69 -19.19 12.77
CA THR A 678 27.35 -18.77 11.52
C THR A 678 28.61 -17.98 11.85
N TYR A 679 29.65 -18.05 11.02
CA TYR A 679 30.93 -17.37 11.27
C TYR A 679 30.76 -15.86 11.55
N GLU A 680 29.79 -15.20 10.92
CA GLU A 680 29.40 -13.81 11.21
C GLU A 680 28.92 -13.58 12.66
N GLU A 681 28.25 -14.55 13.27
CA GLU A 681 27.83 -14.53 14.68
C GLU A 681 29.00 -14.80 15.61
N ALA A 682 29.95 -15.66 15.22
CA ALA A 682 31.18 -15.93 15.97
C ALA A 682 32.12 -14.72 15.98
N VAL A 683 32.45 -14.17 14.79
CA VAL A 683 33.26 -12.95 14.66
C VAL A 683 32.54 -11.77 15.30
N GLY A 684 31.22 -11.65 15.09
CA GLY A 684 30.40 -10.59 15.65
C GLY A 684 30.41 -10.52 17.18
N GLN A 685 30.67 -11.63 17.88
CA GLN A 685 30.78 -11.67 19.35
C GLN A 685 32.10 -11.07 19.86
N ASP A 686 33.17 -11.12 19.07
CA ASP A 686 34.50 -10.63 19.44
C ASP A 686 34.86 -9.26 18.84
N LEU A 687 34.02 -8.73 17.94
CA LEU A 687 34.23 -7.37 17.40
C LEU A 687 34.23 -6.31 18.51
N PRO A 688 35.17 -5.35 18.50
CA PRO A 688 35.17 -4.24 19.44
C PRO A 688 33.88 -3.41 19.28
N PRO A 689 33.51 -2.61 20.29
CA PRO A 689 32.39 -1.69 20.19
C PRO A 689 32.50 -0.86 18.91
N ILE A 690 31.41 -0.80 18.15
CA ILE A 690 31.37 0.00 16.92
C ILE A 690 31.50 1.47 17.34
N ASN A 691 32.72 2.01 17.17
CA ASN A 691 33.04 3.41 17.36
C ASN A 691 32.73 4.16 16.06
N GLY A 692 31.70 5.00 16.08
CA GLY A 692 31.26 5.81 14.96
C GLY A 692 30.16 6.77 15.39
N TYR A 693 29.99 7.87 14.66
CA TYR A 693 28.91 8.83 14.89
C TYR A 693 27.57 8.11 14.73
N ARG A 694 26.82 7.93 15.83
CA ARG A 694 25.55 7.18 15.82
C ARG A 694 24.37 7.99 15.25
N GLY A 695 24.61 9.23 14.82
CA GLY A 695 23.56 10.17 14.44
C GLY A 695 22.56 10.42 15.57
N THR A 696 21.65 11.35 15.35
CA THR A 696 20.46 11.54 16.20
C THR A 696 19.26 10.91 15.51
N TYR A 697 19.25 9.59 15.27
CA TYR A 697 18.06 8.96 14.68
C TYR A 697 16.85 9.22 15.57
N GLN A 698 15.86 9.94 15.04
CA GLN A 698 14.65 10.33 15.74
C GLN A 698 13.46 9.86 14.92
N PRO A 699 12.94 8.65 15.19
CA PRO A 699 11.71 8.20 14.56
C PRO A 699 10.62 9.28 14.67
N PRO A 700 9.78 9.48 13.64
CA PRO A 700 8.73 10.49 13.68
C PRO A 700 7.90 10.36 14.96
N PRO A 701 7.62 11.47 15.67
CA PRO A 701 6.84 11.41 16.89
C PRO A 701 5.46 10.86 16.57
N VAL A 702 4.97 9.96 17.42
CA VAL A 702 3.59 9.48 17.34
C VAL A 702 2.69 10.66 17.74
N PRO A 703 1.75 11.11 16.89
CA PRO A 703 0.84 12.20 17.22
C PRO A 703 0.11 11.95 18.54
N GLU A 704 -0.13 13.01 19.31
CA GLU A 704 -0.82 12.90 20.59
C GLU A 704 -2.25 12.37 20.40
N GLY A 705 -2.63 11.33 21.16
CA GLY A 705 -3.92 10.66 21.02
C GLY A 705 -4.01 9.64 19.88
N ALA A 706 -2.96 9.44 19.09
CA ALA A 706 -2.92 8.37 18.09
C ALA A 706 -2.97 6.99 18.78
N PRO A 707 -3.67 6.01 18.22
CA PRO A 707 -3.78 4.69 18.81
C PRO A 707 -2.38 4.07 18.96
N ARG A 708 -1.98 3.77 20.19
CA ARG A 708 -0.76 3.01 20.47
C ARG A 708 -1.15 1.60 20.85
N PHE A 709 -0.37 0.62 20.39
CA PHE A 709 -0.52 -0.78 20.84
C PHE A 709 -0.37 -0.93 22.37
N SER A 710 0.18 0.06 23.08
CA SER A 710 0.38 0.06 24.53
C SER A 710 -0.65 0.87 25.34
N ASP A 711 -1.56 1.63 24.70
CA ASP A 711 -2.54 2.46 25.40
C ASP A 711 -3.79 1.63 25.77
N GLU A 712 -3.57 0.56 26.53
CA GLU A 712 -4.58 -0.44 26.92
C GLU A 712 -5.21 -0.12 28.30
N LYS A 713 -4.78 0.95 28.99
CA LYS A 713 -5.33 1.35 30.30
C LYS A 713 -6.47 2.39 30.25
N ARG A 714 -6.83 2.89 29.07
CA ARG A 714 -7.94 3.83 28.90
C ARG A 714 -8.72 3.50 27.64
N ARG A 715 -9.55 2.47 27.69
CA ARG A 715 -10.77 2.35 26.87
C ARG A 715 -11.73 1.35 27.49
#